data_AF-A0A430RA29-F1
#
_entry.id   AF-A0A430RA29-F1
#
_cell.length_a   1.000
_cell.length_b   1.000
_cell.length_c   1.000
_cell.angle_alpha   90.00
_cell.angle_beta   90.00
_cell.angle_gamma   90.00
#
_symmetry.space_group_name_H-M   'P 1'
#
loop_
_entity.id
_entity.type
_entity.pdbx_description
1 polymer ?
#
loop_
_entity_poly.entity_id
_entity_poly.type
_entity_poly.pdbx_seq_one_letter_code
_entity_poly.pdbx_strand_id
1 'polypeptide(L)'
;MLPEALRGWESYRDWLEANPEFRGRIVFARTLPQIPPKTVPYQGVFAGVLEALGLKPFAHQKEALKAIEEGKNVVMAYSTAAGKSLAFQVPVLKAALEGGTSLLLFPTKALAHDQLRRLKAMAEALGVQGIYPYDGDTRGEIRRKAKQEGLVLLSNPDMLHFGLLPRHGEFAPFLSRLRYLVLDELHAYRGVFGTHVALVLFRLLRLARHYGANPQVIAASATIGNAREHAEALTGLSFVELREEVARSEREVLVLLPKPLDAKGERRRSPLLEAAYLARTLAEEGLRGLIFTNARKSAELIARYAAHPGVRPYRAGYTAKERRRLEEALKTGEVQVLVSTSALELGVDIGELDAVVLVGYPGSISAFWQRAGRAGRGRRRALVVYIPREDPLDEYFLHRPELLLRTPPEVAVADPKNPVLCPLHLHAAAWEKPLSREEVHPGQAGSPGPFIPCPEALAELREKEGRYYTPKRHPHRDLTLRGLGNTFTLKGPDGEVLGYLDERQAYWEAHPGAIYLHGGESFLVRNIDPKRREIWLLPALEDHYTEPRAETDLEVLSGEAMGHGVWVGKVVLRERVVAYVKKRFFTGSILEEVPLELPEISFPTEALWFHPPLVIPFQQIPGGIHALEHTLIGLLPLFVLAERQDIGGISYPSYPRPLPSG
;
A
#
# COMPACT_ATOMS: atom_id res chain seq x y z
N MET A 1 27.26 14.83 -6.35
CA MET A 1 28.34 14.61 -5.36
C MET A 1 27.93 13.45 -4.45
N LEU A 2 28.85 12.52 -4.19
CA LEU A 2 28.65 11.41 -3.24
C LEU A 2 28.65 11.92 -1.78
N PRO A 3 28.17 11.12 -0.81
CA PRO A 3 28.32 11.39 0.61
C PRO A 3 29.80 11.53 1.01
N GLU A 4 30.07 12.28 2.07
CA GLU A 4 31.44 12.53 2.55
C GLU A 4 32.19 11.26 2.94
N ALA A 5 31.47 10.26 3.46
CA ALA A 5 32.02 8.93 3.78
C ALA A 5 32.68 8.26 2.56
N LEU A 6 32.21 8.56 1.34
CA LEU A 6 32.73 8.00 0.10
C LEU A 6 33.68 8.95 -0.63
N ARG A 7 34.31 9.90 0.08
CA ARG A 7 35.32 10.79 -0.50
C ARG A 7 36.47 9.95 -1.07
N GLY A 8 36.75 10.13 -2.36
CA GLY A 8 37.78 9.38 -3.09
C GLY A 8 37.21 8.45 -4.17
N TRP A 9 35.90 8.20 -4.18
CA TRP A 9 35.21 7.46 -5.23
C TRP A 9 34.52 8.40 -6.22
N GLU A 10 34.46 8.01 -7.50
CA GLU A 10 33.75 8.77 -8.55
C GLU A 10 32.26 8.40 -8.61
N SER A 11 31.92 7.15 -8.26
CA SER A 11 30.56 6.61 -8.24
C SER A 11 30.35 5.60 -7.11
N TYR A 12 29.08 5.28 -6.81
CA TYR A 12 28.77 4.18 -5.89
C TYR A 12 29.18 2.83 -6.49
N ARG A 13 29.11 2.67 -7.81
CA ARG A 13 29.61 1.47 -8.49
C ARG A 13 31.09 1.26 -8.19
N ASP A 14 31.93 2.27 -8.34
CA ASP A 14 33.39 2.12 -8.15
C ASP A 14 33.72 1.71 -6.71
N TRP A 15 33.02 2.32 -5.74
CA TRP A 15 33.11 1.95 -4.32
C TRP A 15 32.72 0.48 -4.08
N LEU A 16 31.61 0.03 -4.66
CA LEU A 16 31.16 -1.36 -4.53
C LEU A 16 32.11 -2.34 -5.25
N GLU A 17 32.60 -2.03 -6.45
CA GLU A 17 33.54 -2.87 -7.21
C GLU A 17 34.91 -3.03 -6.51
N ALA A 18 35.31 -2.03 -5.72
CA ALA A 18 36.51 -2.11 -4.91
C ALA A 18 36.39 -3.15 -3.78
N ASN A 19 35.19 -3.34 -3.23
CA ASN A 19 34.91 -4.32 -2.19
C ASN A 19 34.94 -5.75 -2.79
N PRO A 20 35.80 -6.67 -2.30
CA PRO A 20 35.89 -8.04 -2.79
C PRO A 20 34.56 -8.80 -2.74
N GLU A 21 33.65 -8.40 -1.85
CA GLU A 21 32.35 -9.02 -1.74
C GLU A 21 31.49 -8.76 -2.97
N PHE A 22 31.54 -7.57 -3.58
CA PHE A 22 30.67 -7.18 -4.71
C PHE A 22 31.37 -7.14 -6.08
N ARG A 23 32.71 -7.20 -6.09
CA ARG A 23 33.53 -7.12 -7.31
C ARG A 23 33.06 -8.07 -8.42
N GLY A 24 32.85 -7.52 -9.62
CA GLY A 24 32.46 -8.26 -10.82
C GLY A 24 31.00 -8.72 -10.84
N ARG A 25 30.17 -8.29 -9.89
CA ARG A 25 28.77 -8.72 -9.76
C ARG A 25 27.74 -7.66 -10.14
N ILE A 26 28.17 -6.45 -10.49
CA ILE A 26 27.29 -5.39 -10.98
C ILE A 26 27.11 -5.59 -12.49
N VAL A 27 26.00 -6.23 -12.86
CA VAL A 27 25.71 -6.61 -14.26
C VAL A 27 25.04 -5.50 -15.05
N PHE A 28 24.50 -4.49 -14.37
CA PHE A 28 23.93 -3.30 -14.98
C PHE A 28 24.18 -2.09 -14.09
N ALA A 29 24.51 -0.96 -14.73
CA ALA A 29 24.68 0.32 -14.06
C ALA A 29 24.18 1.45 -14.97
N ARG A 30 23.35 2.34 -14.43
CA ARG A 30 22.89 3.53 -15.15
C ARG A 30 22.71 4.71 -14.21
N THR A 31 23.30 5.84 -14.57
CA THR A 31 23.12 7.10 -13.85
C THR A 31 22.01 7.92 -14.50
N LEU A 32 21.01 8.28 -13.72
CA LEU A 32 19.91 9.15 -14.10
C LEU A 32 20.24 10.59 -13.69
N PRO A 33 19.99 11.56 -14.57
CA PRO A 33 20.32 12.95 -14.30
C PRO A 33 19.39 13.57 -13.27
N GLN A 34 19.84 14.66 -12.66
CA GLN A 34 18.97 15.55 -11.88
C GLN A 34 18.11 16.40 -12.83
N ILE A 35 16.85 16.63 -12.43
CA ILE A 35 15.86 17.49 -13.06
C ILE A 35 15.30 18.41 -11.95
N PRO A 36 15.99 19.52 -11.63
CA PRO A 36 15.61 20.37 -10.51
C PRO A 36 14.33 21.16 -10.81
N PRO A 37 13.41 21.31 -9.84
CA PRO A 37 12.21 22.08 -10.04
C PRO A 37 12.52 23.59 -10.04
N LYS A 38 11.82 24.36 -10.86
CA LYS A 38 12.01 25.82 -10.99
C LYS A 38 10.97 26.59 -10.20
N THR A 39 11.39 27.48 -9.31
CA THR A 39 10.49 28.39 -8.57
C THR A 39 10.02 29.53 -9.47
N VAL A 40 8.75 29.91 -9.36
CA VAL A 40 8.13 30.97 -10.15
C VAL A 40 7.23 31.86 -9.28
N PRO A 41 7.03 33.14 -9.63
CA PRO A 41 6.06 33.99 -8.95
C PRO A 41 4.62 33.54 -9.24
N TYR A 42 3.75 33.72 -8.25
CA TYR A 42 2.31 33.47 -8.31
C TYR A 42 1.55 34.69 -7.80
N GLN A 43 0.48 35.10 -8.49
CA GLN A 43 -0.28 36.33 -8.25
C GLN A 43 -1.81 36.10 -8.18
N GLY A 44 -2.26 34.85 -8.04
CA GLY A 44 -3.69 34.53 -7.95
C GLY A 44 -4.25 34.59 -6.54
N VAL A 45 -5.47 34.07 -6.32
CA VAL A 45 -6.20 34.12 -5.03
C VAL A 45 -5.43 33.57 -3.82
N PHE A 46 -4.46 32.70 -4.05
CA PHE A 46 -3.63 32.10 -3.00
C PHE A 46 -2.35 32.88 -2.66
N ALA A 47 -2.06 33.99 -3.36
CA ALA A 47 -0.80 34.72 -3.24
C ALA A 47 -0.58 35.24 -1.81
N GLY A 48 -1.61 35.78 -1.16
CA GLY A 48 -1.49 36.29 0.22
C GLY A 48 -1.10 35.22 1.24
N VAL A 49 -1.53 33.97 1.06
CA VAL A 49 -1.12 32.84 1.92
C VAL A 49 0.34 32.48 1.67
N LEU A 50 0.75 32.43 0.40
CA LEU A 50 2.15 32.16 0.03
C LEU A 50 3.11 33.24 0.54
N GLU A 51 2.74 34.52 0.41
CA GLU A 51 3.51 35.67 0.87
C GLU A 51 3.64 35.68 2.39
N ALA A 52 2.55 35.47 3.13
CA ALA A 52 2.57 35.40 4.59
C ALA A 52 3.47 34.25 5.12
N LEU A 53 3.59 33.17 4.36
CA LEU A 53 4.47 32.04 4.68
C LEU A 53 5.91 32.21 4.14
N GLY A 54 6.19 33.26 3.36
CA GLY A 54 7.48 33.45 2.71
C GLY A 54 7.83 32.38 1.67
N LEU A 55 6.82 31.76 1.05
CA LEU A 55 7.00 30.63 0.12
C LEU A 55 6.80 31.06 -1.34
N LYS A 56 7.62 30.49 -2.24
CA LYS A 56 7.45 30.60 -3.69
C LYS A 56 7.15 29.23 -4.29
N PRO A 57 6.06 29.07 -5.06
CA PRO A 57 5.74 27.79 -5.67
C PRO A 57 6.70 27.44 -6.81
N PHE A 58 6.85 26.15 -7.08
CA PHE A 58 7.42 25.65 -8.33
C PHE A 58 6.45 25.84 -9.50
N ALA A 59 6.96 25.79 -10.74
CA ALA A 59 6.17 25.95 -11.96
C ALA A 59 4.93 25.02 -11.99
N HIS A 60 5.13 23.73 -11.75
CA HIS A 60 4.05 22.74 -11.68
C HIS A 60 3.10 22.94 -10.50
N GLN A 61 3.56 23.52 -9.38
CA GLN A 61 2.68 23.88 -8.27
C GLN A 61 1.82 25.10 -8.63
N LYS A 62 2.37 26.09 -9.34
CA LYS A 62 1.63 27.25 -9.84
C LYS A 62 0.51 26.83 -10.80
N GLU A 63 0.78 25.88 -11.69
CA GLU A 63 -0.24 25.34 -12.60
C GLU A 63 -1.38 24.66 -11.84
N ALA A 64 -1.05 23.86 -10.82
CA ALA A 64 -2.06 23.26 -9.93
C ALA A 64 -2.88 24.32 -9.19
N LEU A 65 -2.22 25.33 -8.61
CA LEU A 65 -2.92 26.42 -7.91
C LEU A 65 -3.87 27.18 -8.83
N LYS A 66 -3.47 27.45 -10.08
CA LYS A 66 -4.35 28.10 -11.07
C LYS A 66 -5.58 27.25 -11.41
N ALA A 67 -5.38 25.95 -11.68
CA ALA A 67 -6.51 25.06 -11.97
C ALA A 67 -7.46 24.94 -10.77
N ILE A 68 -6.92 24.95 -9.54
CA ILE A 68 -7.72 24.96 -8.32
C ILE A 68 -8.51 26.26 -8.17
N GLU A 69 -7.87 27.41 -8.44
CA GLU A 69 -8.49 28.74 -8.44
C GLU A 69 -9.65 28.85 -9.45
N GLU A 70 -9.53 28.18 -10.60
CA GLU A 70 -10.59 28.07 -11.62
C GLU A 70 -11.73 27.11 -11.23
N GLY A 71 -11.70 26.52 -10.03
CA GLY A 71 -12.74 25.62 -9.52
C GLY A 71 -12.69 24.19 -10.09
N LYS A 72 -11.60 23.81 -10.76
CA LYS A 72 -11.44 22.47 -11.37
C LYS A 72 -10.95 21.45 -10.35
N ASN A 73 -11.48 20.23 -10.36
CA ASN A 73 -10.83 19.14 -9.62
C ASN A 73 -9.51 18.81 -10.32
N VAL A 74 -8.45 18.57 -9.54
CA VAL A 74 -7.11 18.34 -10.09
C VAL A 74 -6.52 17.03 -9.60
N VAL A 75 -5.78 16.34 -10.46
CA VAL A 75 -4.94 15.20 -10.08
C VAL A 75 -3.50 15.47 -10.48
N MET A 76 -2.62 15.53 -9.48
CA MET A 76 -1.19 15.80 -9.66
C MET A 76 -0.43 14.47 -9.69
N ALA A 77 -0.07 13.99 -10.88
CA ALA A 77 0.69 12.76 -11.11
C ALA A 77 2.20 13.04 -11.19
N TYR A 78 2.73 13.79 -10.22
CA TYR A 78 4.15 14.19 -10.21
C TYR A 78 5.05 13.07 -9.71
N SER A 79 6.34 13.11 -10.06
CA SER A 79 7.33 12.20 -9.47
C SER A 79 7.43 12.33 -7.94
N THR A 80 8.01 11.34 -7.27
CA THR A 80 8.27 11.40 -5.82
C THR A 80 9.19 12.58 -5.48
N ALA A 81 8.91 13.25 -4.35
CA ALA A 81 9.62 14.47 -3.90
C ALA A 81 9.48 15.73 -4.78
N ALA A 82 8.55 15.76 -5.74
CA ALA A 82 8.21 16.98 -6.51
C ALA A 82 7.58 18.11 -5.67
N GLY A 83 7.25 17.88 -4.39
CA GLY A 83 6.64 18.89 -3.53
C GLY A 83 5.13 19.05 -3.71
N LYS A 84 4.40 17.97 -4.02
CA LYS A 84 2.94 17.97 -4.25
C LYS A 84 2.15 18.64 -3.11
N SER A 85 2.63 18.52 -1.87
CA SER A 85 1.91 18.98 -0.68
C SER A 85 1.54 20.45 -0.70
N LEU A 86 2.43 21.33 -1.15
CA LEU A 86 2.17 22.78 -1.12
C LEU A 86 0.93 23.15 -1.95
N ALA A 87 0.70 22.45 -3.07
CA ALA A 87 -0.40 22.72 -3.98
C ALA A 87 -1.79 22.42 -3.39
N PHE A 88 -1.90 21.57 -2.37
CA PHE A 88 -3.15 21.37 -1.62
C PHE A 88 -3.15 22.06 -0.26
N GLN A 89 -1.98 22.21 0.40
CA GLN A 89 -1.89 22.86 1.71
C GLN A 89 -2.29 24.34 1.65
N VAL A 90 -1.85 25.05 0.61
CA VAL A 90 -2.16 26.48 0.44
C VAL A 90 -3.66 26.74 0.25
N PRO A 91 -4.38 26.05 -0.66
CA PRO A 91 -5.83 26.17 -0.76
C PRO A 91 -6.58 25.78 0.53
N VAL A 92 -6.13 24.72 1.22
CA VAL A 92 -6.74 24.28 2.49
C VAL A 92 -6.60 25.36 3.58
N LEU A 93 -5.42 25.96 3.73
CA LEU A 93 -5.20 27.05 4.69
C LEU A 93 -6.02 28.30 4.33
N LYS A 94 -6.10 28.63 3.03
CA LYS A 94 -6.96 29.72 2.54
C LYS A 94 -8.43 29.47 2.88
N ALA A 95 -8.93 28.25 2.67
CA ALA A 95 -10.30 27.90 3.06
C ALA A 95 -10.53 28.03 4.57
N ALA A 96 -9.58 27.57 5.39
CA ALA A 96 -9.67 27.67 6.83
C ALA A 96 -9.72 29.14 7.32
N LEU A 97 -8.91 30.02 6.73
CA LEU A 97 -8.95 31.47 6.99
C LEU A 97 -10.33 32.10 6.67
N GLU A 98 -11.02 31.54 5.70
CA GLU A 98 -12.36 31.98 5.26
C GLU A 98 -13.50 31.23 5.96
N GLY A 99 -13.19 30.40 6.96
CA GLY A 99 -14.17 29.61 7.71
C GLY A 99 -14.73 28.39 6.96
N GLY A 100 -14.16 28.05 5.80
CA GLY A 100 -14.43 26.80 5.08
C GLY A 100 -13.70 25.61 5.71
N THR A 101 -14.21 24.41 5.46
CA THR A 101 -13.62 23.18 5.99
C THR A 101 -12.95 22.35 4.91
N SER A 102 -11.99 21.51 5.30
CA SER A 102 -11.24 20.64 4.40
C SER A 102 -10.99 19.27 5.02
N LEU A 103 -11.20 18.21 4.23
CA LEU A 103 -10.90 16.83 4.63
C LEU A 103 -9.74 16.30 3.80
N LEU A 104 -8.67 15.88 4.46
CA LEU A 104 -7.48 15.30 3.81
C LEU A 104 -7.43 13.82 4.13
N LEU A 105 -7.44 12.99 3.09
CA LEU A 105 -7.36 11.54 3.21
C LEU A 105 -5.99 11.04 2.83
N PHE A 106 -5.46 10.17 3.70
CA PHE A 106 -4.18 9.51 3.52
C PHE A 106 -4.37 7.99 3.60
N PRO A 107 -3.60 7.19 2.83
CA PRO A 107 -3.68 5.74 2.90
C PRO A 107 -3.13 5.19 4.22
N THR A 108 -2.30 5.94 4.93
CA THR A 108 -1.70 5.53 6.21
C THR A 108 -1.77 6.64 7.26
N LYS A 109 -1.90 6.24 8.53
CA LYS A 109 -1.89 7.16 9.67
C LYS A 109 -0.55 7.89 9.81
N ALA A 110 0.56 7.22 9.52
CA ALA A 110 1.91 7.81 9.64
C ALA A 110 2.07 9.01 8.71
N LEU A 111 1.62 8.89 7.45
CA LEU A 111 1.61 9.99 6.50
C LEU A 111 0.70 11.13 6.94
N ALA A 112 -0.53 10.81 7.40
CA ALA A 112 -1.45 11.81 7.93
C ALA A 112 -0.83 12.62 9.09
N HIS A 113 -0.15 11.95 10.02
CA HIS A 113 0.52 12.61 11.14
C HIS A 113 1.72 13.46 10.73
N ASP A 114 2.48 13.08 9.70
CA ASP A 114 3.57 13.92 9.19
C ASP A 114 3.02 15.21 8.56
N GLN A 115 2.00 15.07 7.71
CA GLN A 115 1.32 16.20 7.09
C GLN A 115 0.64 17.10 8.13
N LEU A 116 0.08 16.52 9.19
CA LEU A 116 -0.49 17.27 10.31
C LEU A 116 0.52 18.23 10.92
N ARG A 117 1.75 17.77 11.19
CA ARG A 117 2.80 18.62 11.81
C ARG A 117 3.14 19.80 10.91
N ARG A 118 3.39 19.54 9.63
CA ARG A 118 3.74 20.57 8.65
C ARG A 118 2.62 21.59 8.48
N LEU A 119 1.38 21.11 8.34
CA LEU A 119 0.21 21.97 8.17
C LEU A 119 -0.09 22.80 9.42
N LYS A 120 0.08 22.23 10.62
CA LYS A 120 -0.05 22.97 11.88
C LYS A 120 0.97 24.10 12.01
N ALA A 121 2.23 23.86 11.65
CA ALA A 121 3.25 24.91 11.68
C ALA A 121 2.92 26.07 10.72
N MET A 122 2.44 25.76 9.52
CA MET A 122 1.98 26.78 8.56
C MET A 122 0.74 27.52 9.07
N ALA A 123 -0.21 26.80 9.70
CA ALA A 123 -1.41 27.39 10.26
C ALA A 123 -1.10 28.32 11.44
N GLU A 124 -0.17 27.95 12.31
CA GLU A 124 0.30 28.79 13.42
C GLU A 124 0.90 30.10 12.92
N ALA A 125 1.72 30.05 11.86
CA ALA A 125 2.26 31.24 11.21
C ALA A 125 1.19 32.16 10.61
N LEU A 126 0.01 31.62 10.28
CA LEU A 126 -1.14 32.35 9.75
C LEU A 126 -2.19 32.72 10.83
N GLY A 127 -1.98 32.34 12.08
CA GLY A 127 -2.97 32.52 13.16
C GLY A 127 -4.22 31.62 13.04
N VAL A 128 -4.14 30.52 12.30
CA VAL A 128 -5.25 29.58 12.06
C VAL A 128 -5.22 28.43 13.08
N GLN A 129 -6.35 28.18 13.73
CA GLN A 129 -6.56 27.02 14.61
C GLN A 129 -7.50 25.99 13.94
N GLY A 130 -7.86 24.91 14.63
CA GLY A 130 -8.86 23.96 14.12
C GLY A 130 -8.31 22.85 13.22
N ILE A 131 -7.01 22.57 13.25
CA ILE A 131 -6.38 21.50 12.47
C ILE A 131 -6.18 20.26 13.35
N TYR A 132 -6.89 19.18 13.05
CA TYR A 132 -6.94 18.00 13.91
C TYR A 132 -6.75 16.68 13.13
N PRO A 133 -6.06 15.69 13.72
CA PRO A 133 -6.15 14.31 13.24
C PRO A 133 -7.54 13.75 13.60
N TYR A 134 -8.08 12.91 12.72
CA TYR A 134 -9.28 12.14 12.99
C TYR A 134 -9.10 10.71 12.51
N ASP A 135 -8.48 9.90 13.34
CA ASP A 135 -8.23 8.50 13.06
C ASP A 135 -8.45 7.57 14.27
N GLY A 136 -8.15 6.28 14.10
CA GLY A 136 -8.31 5.26 15.14
C GLY A 136 -7.41 5.50 16.37
N ASP A 137 -6.30 6.23 16.22
CA ASP A 137 -5.34 6.49 17.31
C ASP A 137 -5.59 7.85 17.98
N THR A 138 -6.54 8.63 17.45
CA THR A 138 -6.92 9.94 17.97
C THR A 138 -7.64 9.80 19.32
N ARG A 139 -7.00 10.33 20.38
CA ARG A 139 -7.51 10.36 21.76
C ARG A 139 -8.90 11.01 21.85
N GLY A 140 -9.73 10.54 22.79
CA GLY A 140 -11.12 10.98 22.95
C GLY A 140 -11.31 12.50 23.06
N GLU A 141 -10.45 13.19 23.81
CA GLU A 141 -10.51 14.65 23.95
C GLU A 141 -10.25 15.38 22.61
N ILE A 142 -9.19 14.97 21.90
CA ILE A 142 -8.85 15.53 20.58
C ILE A 142 -9.97 15.24 19.59
N ARG A 143 -10.54 14.03 19.63
CA ARG A 143 -11.67 13.63 18.77
C ARG A 143 -12.90 14.50 19.01
N ARG A 144 -13.15 14.92 20.26
CA ARG A 144 -14.25 15.85 20.58
C ARG A 144 -13.99 17.23 20.00
N LYS A 145 -12.78 17.78 20.20
CA LYS A 145 -12.37 19.08 19.63
C LYS A 145 -12.43 19.08 18.10
N ALA A 146 -11.94 18.01 17.46
CA ALA A 146 -12.01 17.83 16.01
C ALA A 146 -13.43 17.95 15.45
N LYS A 147 -14.44 17.44 16.17
CA LYS A 147 -15.85 17.53 15.76
C LYS A 147 -16.44 18.92 15.96
N GLN A 148 -16.07 19.60 17.04
CA GLN A 148 -16.67 20.88 17.44
C GLN A 148 -16.03 22.08 16.74
N GLU A 149 -14.71 22.05 16.56
CA GLU A 149 -13.88 23.19 16.15
C GLU A 149 -13.09 22.91 14.87
N GLY A 150 -13.20 21.70 14.30
CA GLY A 150 -12.40 21.29 13.14
C GLY A 150 -12.67 22.15 11.92
N LEU A 151 -11.64 22.80 11.40
CA LEU A 151 -11.60 23.39 10.07
C LEU A 151 -10.90 22.45 9.10
N VAL A 152 -9.85 21.77 9.55
CA VAL A 152 -9.12 20.80 8.72
C VAL A 152 -9.00 19.49 9.47
N LEU A 153 -9.51 18.41 8.86
CA LEU A 153 -9.41 17.07 9.38
C LEU A 153 -8.49 16.22 8.52
N LEU A 154 -7.52 15.56 9.13
CA LEU A 154 -6.65 14.58 8.48
C LEU A 154 -7.10 13.18 8.91
N SER A 155 -7.50 12.35 7.96
CA SER A 155 -8.14 11.05 8.20
C SER A 155 -7.67 9.99 7.20
N ASN A 156 -8.29 8.82 7.25
CA ASN A 156 -8.11 7.71 6.32
C ASN A 156 -9.48 7.12 5.91
N PRO A 157 -9.55 6.34 4.81
CA PRO A 157 -10.80 5.75 4.36
C PRO A 157 -11.49 4.86 5.40
N ASP A 158 -10.71 4.15 6.21
CA ASP A 158 -11.22 3.31 7.29
C ASP A 158 -12.02 4.14 8.31
N MET A 159 -11.48 5.27 8.75
CA MET A 159 -12.09 6.13 9.75
C MET A 159 -13.23 7.00 9.23
N LEU A 160 -13.23 7.27 7.93
CA LEU A 160 -14.44 7.71 7.24
C LEU A 160 -15.56 6.68 7.38
N HIS A 161 -15.29 5.45 6.97
CA HIS A 161 -16.27 4.37 6.95
C HIS A 161 -16.81 4.03 8.34
N PHE A 162 -15.93 3.78 9.32
CA PHE A 162 -16.36 3.33 10.66
C PHE A 162 -16.71 4.48 11.60
N GLY A 163 -16.15 5.68 11.37
CA GLY A 163 -16.17 6.76 12.34
C GLY A 163 -17.03 7.95 11.96
N LEU A 164 -16.79 8.53 10.78
CA LEU A 164 -17.41 9.79 10.36
C LEU A 164 -18.78 9.55 9.72
N LEU A 165 -18.84 8.71 8.68
CA LEU A 165 -20.06 8.52 7.89
C LEU A 165 -21.26 8.00 8.71
N PRO A 166 -21.16 6.94 9.54
CA PRO A 166 -22.29 6.50 10.37
C PRO A 166 -22.67 7.49 11.48
N ARG A 167 -21.88 8.55 11.70
CA ARG A 167 -22.14 9.59 12.71
C ARG A 167 -22.20 10.97 12.07
N HIS A 168 -22.55 11.04 10.78
CA HIS A 168 -22.47 12.26 9.99
C HIS A 168 -23.25 13.44 10.57
N GLY A 169 -24.31 13.19 11.35
CA GLY A 169 -25.04 14.23 12.10
C GLY A 169 -24.15 15.03 13.06
N GLU A 170 -23.18 14.38 13.72
CA GLU A 170 -22.20 15.07 14.58
C GLU A 170 -21.19 15.91 13.77
N PHE A 171 -21.08 15.66 12.47
CA PHE A 171 -20.21 16.37 11.53
C PHE A 171 -20.99 17.33 10.63
N ALA A 172 -22.29 17.52 10.84
CA ALA A 172 -23.11 18.38 9.98
C ALA A 172 -22.52 19.79 9.78
N PRO A 173 -22.05 20.51 10.82
CA PRO A 173 -21.42 21.83 10.65
C PRO A 173 -20.08 21.81 9.89
N PHE A 174 -19.40 20.66 9.89
CA PHE A 174 -18.17 20.45 9.14
C PHE A 174 -18.49 20.15 7.67
N LEU A 175 -19.42 19.22 7.43
CA LEU A 175 -19.80 18.76 6.09
C LEU A 175 -20.52 19.85 5.29
N SER A 176 -21.31 20.72 5.92
CA SER A 176 -22.02 21.82 5.25
C SER A 176 -21.09 22.91 4.70
N ARG A 177 -19.86 22.99 5.21
CA ARG A 177 -18.84 23.97 4.81
C ARG A 177 -17.66 23.32 4.07
N LEU A 178 -17.79 22.05 3.68
CA LEU A 178 -16.71 21.28 3.09
C LEU A 178 -16.36 21.83 1.70
N ARG A 179 -15.23 22.54 1.63
CA ARG A 179 -14.76 23.18 0.41
C ARG A 179 -13.78 22.29 -0.35
N TYR A 180 -12.87 21.64 0.37
CA TYR A 180 -11.84 20.79 -0.23
C TYR A 180 -11.87 19.36 0.32
N LEU A 181 -11.81 18.40 -0.60
CA LEU A 181 -11.46 17.02 -0.31
C LEU A 181 -10.11 16.73 -0.95
N VAL A 182 -9.10 16.44 -0.14
CA VAL A 182 -7.76 16.10 -0.62
C VAL A 182 -7.58 14.58 -0.57
N LEU A 183 -7.13 14.00 -1.67
CA LEU A 183 -6.78 12.58 -1.78
C LEU A 183 -5.27 12.47 -2.01
N ASP A 184 -4.49 12.18 -0.98
CA ASP A 184 -3.04 12.02 -1.13
C ASP A 184 -2.67 10.55 -1.40
N GLU A 185 -1.56 10.35 -2.11
CA GLU A 185 -1.10 9.04 -2.60
C GLU A 185 -2.24 8.27 -3.33
N LEU A 186 -2.93 8.91 -4.28
CA LEU A 186 -4.12 8.36 -4.97
C LEU A 186 -3.91 6.92 -5.48
N HIS A 187 -2.73 6.62 -6.02
CA HIS A 187 -2.35 5.28 -6.50
C HIS A 187 -2.39 4.18 -5.42
N ALA A 188 -2.39 4.51 -4.14
CA ALA A 188 -2.57 3.53 -3.06
C ALA A 188 -4.02 3.04 -2.96
N TYR A 189 -4.98 3.76 -3.56
CA TYR A 189 -6.40 3.42 -3.59
C TYR A 189 -6.75 2.60 -4.84
N ARG A 190 -6.10 1.46 -5.01
CA ARG A 190 -6.28 0.56 -6.16
C ARG A 190 -6.65 -0.88 -5.77
N GLY A 191 -7.04 -1.68 -6.75
CA GLY A 191 -7.52 -3.05 -6.56
C GLY A 191 -8.81 -3.11 -5.74
N VAL A 192 -9.00 -4.19 -5.00
CA VAL A 192 -10.14 -4.38 -4.08
C VAL A 192 -10.26 -3.22 -3.07
N PHE A 193 -9.12 -2.79 -2.50
CA PHE A 193 -9.10 -1.67 -1.56
C PHE A 193 -9.55 -0.35 -2.23
N GLY A 194 -9.07 -0.09 -3.45
CA GLY A 194 -9.50 1.06 -4.26
C GLY A 194 -11.00 1.08 -4.50
N THR A 195 -11.60 -0.07 -4.83
CA THR A 195 -13.05 -0.21 -4.96
C THR A 195 -13.80 0.14 -3.67
N HIS A 196 -13.33 -0.34 -2.51
CA HIS A 196 -13.88 0.07 -1.22
C HIS A 196 -13.80 1.59 -1.01
N VAL A 197 -12.66 2.19 -1.35
CA VAL A 197 -12.45 3.64 -1.21
C VAL A 197 -13.38 4.40 -2.14
N ALA A 198 -13.57 3.98 -3.39
CA ALA A 198 -14.49 4.61 -4.32
C ALA A 198 -15.92 4.69 -3.75
N LEU A 199 -16.39 3.57 -3.18
CA LEU A 199 -17.72 3.47 -2.58
C LEU A 199 -17.85 4.27 -1.27
N VAL A 200 -16.79 4.41 -0.49
CA VAL A 200 -16.72 5.30 0.68
C VAL A 200 -16.76 6.77 0.26
N LEU A 201 -16.04 7.14 -0.81
CA LEU A 201 -16.03 8.49 -1.37
C LEU A 201 -17.38 8.87 -1.97
N PHE A 202 -18.04 7.95 -2.66
CA PHE A 202 -19.44 8.10 -3.10
C PHE A 202 -20.35 8.49 -1.93
N ARG A 203 -20.30 7.74 -0.82
CA ARG A 203 -21.09 8.02 0.39
C ARG A 203 -20.76 9.38 1.01
N LEU A 204 -19.47 9.72 1.10
CA LEU A 204 -19.03 11.02 1.62
C LEU A 204 -19.56 12.19 0.79
N LEU A 205 -19.37 12.14 -0.53
CA LEU A 205 -19.78 13.21 -1.44
C LEU A 205 -21.31 13.37 -1.49
N ARG A 206 -22.03 12.26 -1.36
CA ARG A 206 -23.49 12.25 -1.19
C ARG A 206 -23.93 12.98 0.09
N LEU A 207 -23.28 12.69 1.23
CA LEU A 207 -23.59 13.35 2.49
C LEU A 207 -23.18 14.83 2.49
N ALA A 208 -22.05 15.18 1.87
CA ALA A 208 -21.65 16.58 1.70
C ALA A 208 -22.75 17.38 0.96
N ARG A 209 -23.29 16.85 -0.14
CA ARG A 209 -24.41 17.46 -0.87
C ARG A 209 -25.69 17.55 -0.04
N HIS A 210 -25.99 16.50 0.73
CA HIS A 210 -27.13 16.54 1.66
C HIS A 210 -27.04 17.71 2.64
N TYR A 211 -25.83 18.06 3.09
CA TYR A 211 -25.58 19.22 3.95
C TYR A 211 -25.33 20.54 3.19
N GLY A 212 -25.49 20.55 1.86
CA GLY A 212 -25.38 21.75 1.02
C GLY A 212 -24.00 22.04 0.44
N ALA A 213 -23.02 21.16 0.62
CA ALA A 213 -21.66 21.32 0.11
C ALA A 213 -21.40 20.50 -1.17
N ASN A 214 -20.60 21.05 -2.09
CA ASN A 214 -20.05 20.35 -3.25
C ASN A 214 -18.53 20.55 -3.27
N PRO A 215 -17.76 19.75 -2.50
CA PRO A 215 -16.33 19.98 -2.33
C PRO A 215 -15.56 19.78 -3.62
N GLN A 216 -14.58 20.65 -3.86
CA GLN A 216 -13.58 20.49 -4.91
C GLN A 216 -12.56 19.44 -4.47
N VAL A 217 -12.20 18.53 -5.37
CA VAL A 217 -11.26 17.44 -5.10
C VAL A 217 -9.86 17.80 -5.59
N ILE A 218 -8.87 17.69 -4.70
CA ILE A 218 -7.46 17.86 -5.00
C ILE A 218 -6.75 16.53 -4.75
N ALA A 219 -6.42 15.80 -5.81
CA ALA A 219 -5.72 14.52 -5.73
C ALA A 219 -4.23 14.69 -5.98
N ALA A 220 -3.40 13.97 -5.22
CA ALA A 220 -1.96 13.88 -5.41
C ALA A 220 -1.57 12.40 -5.54
N SER A 221 -0.77 12.06 -6.54
CA SER A 221 -0.34 10.69 -6.81
C SER A 221 1.10 10.64 -7.29
N ALA A 222 1.83 9.56 -6.99
CA ALA A 222 2.98 9.16 -7.79
C ALA A 222 2.57 8.91 -9.25
N THR A 223 3.55 8.87 -10.14
CA THR A 223 3.32 8.66 -11.57
C THR A 223 2.70 7.27 -11.80
N ILE A 224 1.48 7.27 -12.31
CA ILE A 224 0.69 6.10 -12.74
C ILE A 224 0.19 6.35 -14.15
N GLY A 225 -0.10 5.29 -14.91
CA GLY A 225 -0.46 5.40 -16.32
C GLY A 225 -1.71 6.24 -16.59
N ASN A 226 -2.71 6.16 -15.70
CA ASN A 226 -4.08 6.63 -15.88
C ASN A 226 -4.58 7.46 -14.68
N ALA A 227 -3.80 8.44 -14.21
CA ALA A 227 -4.12 9.15 -12.97
C ALA A 227 -5.47 9.88 -13.01
N ARG A 228 -5.82 10.44 -14.17
CA ARG A 228 -7.12 11.07 -14.41
C ARG A 228 -8.25 10.07 -14.28
N GLU A 229 -8.22 9.02 -15.08
CA GLU A 229 -9.27 8.01 -15.14
C GLU A 229 -9.44 7.34 -13.78
N HIS A 230 -8.34 7.11 -13.05
CA HIS A 230 -8.38 6.56 -11.72
C HIS A 230 -9.04 7.51 -10.69
N ALA A 231 -8.73 8.81 -10.74
CA ALA A 231 -9.39 9.80 -9.89
C ALA A 231 -10.89 9.90 -10.21
N GLU A 232 -11.24 9.91 -11.51
CA GLU A 232 -12.62 9.92 -12.00
C GLU A 232 -13.37 8.66 -11.55
N ALA A 233 -12.75 7.48 -11.60
CA ALA A 233 -13.34 6.23 -11.12
C ALA A 233 -13.54 6.21 -9.58
N LEU A 234 -12.63 6.80 -8.82
CA LEU A 234 -12.72 6.86 -7.36
C LEU A 234 -13.80 7.82 -6.86
N THR A 235 -14.06 8.94 -7.56
CA THR A 235 -14.97 9.98 -7.06
C THR A 235 -16.24 10.19 -7.89
N GLY A 236 -16.27 9.72 -9.14
CA GLY A 236 -17.32 10.04 -10.10
C GLY A 236 -17.35 11.50 -10.54
N LEU A 237 -16.22 12.22 -10.47
CA LEU A 237 -16.11 13.65 -10.82
C LEU A 237 -15.05 13.83 -11.89
N SER A 238 -15.17 14.84 -12.75
CA SER A 238 -14.18 15.15 -13.80
C SER A 238 -12.92 15.79 -13.23
N PHE A 239 -11.75 15.46 -13.78
CA PHE A 239 -10.45 16.00 -13.34
C PHE A 239 -9.63 16.62 -14.48
N VAL A 240 -8.80 17.61 -14.11
CA VAL A 240 -7.63 18.00 -14.89
C VAL A 240 -6.40 17.27 -14.36
N GLU A 241 -5.70 16.59 -15.26
CA GLU A 241 -4.45 15.93 -14.93
C GLU A 241 -3.26 16.86 -15.14
N LEU A 242 -2.38 16.89 -14.14
CA LEU A 242 -1.13 17.63 -14.16
C LEU A 242 0.01 16.64 -13.99
N ARG A 243 0.98 16.66 -14.91
CA ARG A 243 2.16 15.79 -14.90
C ARG A 243 3.42 16.63 -14.86
N GLU A 244 4.37 16.20 -14.06
CA GLU A 244 5.69 16.82 -13.96
C GLU A 244 6.69 15.79 -13.45
N GLU A 245 7.89 15.81 -14.05
CA GLU A 245 8.99 14.97 -13.63
C GLU A 245 10.07 15.80 -12.94
N VAL A 246 10.27 15.51 -11.65
CA VAL A 246 11.28 16.17 -10.82
C VAL A 246 12.25 15.13 -10.28
N ALA A 247 13.55 15.41 -10.40
CA ALA A 247 14.63 14.65 -9.77
C ALA A 247 15.60 15.64 -9.11
N ARG A 248 15.56 15.75 -7.78
CA ARG A 248 16.39 16.72 -7.04
C ARG A 248 17.87 16.34 -7.00
N SER A 249 18.18 15.08 -7.26
CA SER A 249 19.53 14.55 -7.31
C SER A 249 19.70 13.58 -8.47
N GLU A 250 20.96 13.35 -8.84
CA GLU A 250 21.34 12.20 -9.65
C GLU A 250 21.03 10.90 -8.89
N ARG A 251 20.71 9.84 -9.65
CA ARG A 251 20.50 8.49 -9.10
C ARG A 251 21.29 7.47 -9.89
N GLU A 252 22.08 6.67 -9.19
CA GLU A 252 22.83 5.56 -9.78
C GLU A 252 22.06 4.27 -9.53
N VAL A 253 21.53 3.68 -10.61
CA VAL A 253 20.74 2.44 -10.57
C VAL A 253 21.64 1.28 -10.96
N LEU A 254 21.79 0.32 -10.04
CA LEU A 254 22.64 -0.86 -10.19
C LEU A 254 21.81 -2.14 -10.09
N VAL A 255 22.19 -3.17 -10.86
CA VAL A 255 21.70 -4.55 -10.66
C VAL A 255 22.85 -5.39 -10.14
N LEU A 256 22.68 -5.93 -8.93
CA LEU A 256 23.68 -6.74 -8.25
C LEU A 256 23.31 -8.23 -8.38
N LEU A 257 24.09 -8.97 -9.13
CA LEU A 257 23.92 -10.41 -9.29
C LEU A 257 24.31 -11.14 -7.99
N PRO A 258 23.45 -12.01 -7.43
CA PRO A 258 23.82 -12.81 -6.27
C PRO A 258 25.04 -13.70 -6.55
N LYS A 259 25.89 -13.88 -5.53
CA LYS A 259 27.18 -14.56 -5.65
C LYS A 259 26.99 -16.02 -6.09
N PRO A 260 27.68 -16.51 -7.12
CA PRO A 260 27.61 -17.92 -7.50
C PRO A 260 28.23 -18.79 -6.40
N LEU A 261 27.58 -19.93 -6.12
CA LEU A 261 28.05 -20.94 -5.16
C LEU A 261 28.71 -22.14 -5.86
N ASP A 262 28.65 -22.20 -7.18
CA ASP A 262 29.32 -23.17 -8.02
C ASP A 262 30.00 -22.49 -9.21
N ALA A 263 30.85 -23.23 -9.93
CA ALA A 263 31.61 -22.70 -11.05
C ALA A 263 30.74 -22.32 -12.27
N LYS A 264 29.53 -22.87 -12.38
CA LYS A 264 28.61 -22.60 -13.48
C LYS A 264 27.66 -21.44 -13.20
N GLY A 265 27.56 -20.99 -11.95
CA GLY A 265 26.60 -20.00 -11.49
C GLY A 265 25.16 -20.50 -11.46
N GLU A 266 24.94 -21.83 -11.48
CA GLU A 266 23.62 -22.45 -11.44
C GLU A 266 22.99 -22.29 -10.06
N ARG A 267 23.79 -22.43 -8.99
CA ARG A 267 23.41 -22.11 -7.63
C ARG A 267 23.95 -20.75 -7.26
N ARG A 268 23.07 -19.89 -6.73
CA ARG A 268 23.44 -18.57 -6.25
C ARG A 268 23.21 -18.47 -4.74
N ARG A 269 23.93 -17.55 -4.10
CA ARG A 269 23.68 -17.22 -2.70
C ARG A 269 22.32 -16.57 -2.58
N SER A 270 21.64 -16.82 -1.45
CA SER A 270 20.35 -16.22 -1.16
C SER A 270 20.38 -14.69 -1.33
N PRO A 271 19.41 -14.10 -2.06
CA PRO A 271 19.23 -12.65 -2.14
C PRO A 271 19.08 -11.97 -0.77
N LEU A 272 18.58 -12.68 0.25
CA LEU A 272 18.49 -12.15 1.61
C LEU A 272 19.88 -11.96 2.23
N LEU A 273 20.82 -12.87 1.95
CA LEU A 273 22.20 -12.73 2.42
C LEU A 273 22.93 -11.62 1.65
N GLU A 274 22.71 -11.51 0.32
CA GLU A 274 23.25 -10.38 -0.45
C GLU A 274 22.83 -9.03 0.13
N ALA A 275 21.54 -8.90 0.43
CA ALA A 275 20.99 -7.71 1.04
C ALA A 275 21.58 -7.46 2.43
N ALA A 276 21.82 -8.51 3.22
CA ALA A 276 22.42 -8.40 4.54
C ALA A 276 23.87 -7.90 4.49
N TYR A 277 24.69 -8.42 3.56
CA TYR A 277 26.05 -7.92 3.34
C TYR A 277 26.05 -6.46 2.90
N LEU A 278 25.15 -6.09 2.00
CA LEU A 278 25.01 -4.70 1.55
C LEU A 278 24.51 -3.79 2.67
N ALA A 279 23.55 -4.23 3.49
CA ALA A 279 23.07 -3.51 4.67
C ALA A 279 24.20 -3.21 5.64
N ARG A 280 25.01 -4.22 5.93
CA ARG A 280 26.17 -4.10 6.80
C ARG A 280 27.21 -3.14 6.23
N THR A 281 27.53 -3.27 4.95
CA THR A 281 28.49 -2.40 4.26
C THR A 281 28.05 -0.93 4.31
N LEU A 282 26.76 -0.65 4.06
CA LEU A 282 26.20 0.70 4.20
C LEU A 282 26.32 1.22 5.63
N ALA A 283 26.02 0.37 6.62
CA ALA A 283 26.08 0.76 8.02
C ALA A 283 27.51 1.02 8.52
N GLU A 284 28.49 0.22 8.08
CA GLU A 284 29.92 0.38 8.42
C GLU A 284 30.50 1.69 7.87
N GLU A 285 30.05 2.13 6.68
CA GLU A 285 30.41 3.44 6.09
C GLU A 285 29.56 4.60 6.62
N GLY A 286 28.61 4.36 7.53
CA GLY A 286 27.72 5.39 8.06
C GLY A 286 26.70 5.93 7.06
N LEU A 287 26.42 5.21 5.98
CA LEU A 287 25.47 5.59 4.94
C LEU A 287 24.04 5.24 5.35
N ARG A 288 23.10 6.17 5.17
CA ARG A 288 21.71 5.95 5.50
C ARG A 288 21.00 5.21 4.37
N GLY A 289 20.52 4.00 4.68
CA GLY A 289 19.97 3.07 3.71
C GLY A 289 18.55 2.60 4.03
N LEU A 290 17.79 2.29 2.98
CA LEU A 290 16.59 1.44 3.10
C LEU A 290 16.73 0.19 2.26
N ILE A 291 16.32 -0.95 2.81
CA ILE A 291 16.26 -2.21 2.08
C ILE A 291 14.81 -2.69 2.04
N PHE A 292 14.23 -2.76 0.85
CA PHE A 292 12.89 -3.26 0.63
C PHE A 292 12.88 -4.75 0.32
N THR A 293 11.98 -5.47 0.95
CA THR A 293 11.68 -6.88 0.67
C THR A 293 10.18 -7.12 0.65
N ASN A 294 9.73 -8.22 0.05
CA ASN A 294 8.30 -8.46 -0.16
C ASN A 294 7.62 -9.20 1.01
N ALA A 295 8.38 -9.69 1.99
CA ALA A 295 7.83 -10.44 3.13
C ALA A 295 8.36 -9.93 4.49
N ARG A 296 7.49 -9.92 5.51
CA ARG A 296 7.84 -9.49 6.88
C ARG A 296 9.00 -10.31 7.46
N LYS A 297 8.93 -11.63 7.29
CA LYS A 297 9.98 -12.57 7.71
C LYS A 297 11.32 -12.26 7.04
N SER A 298 11.32 -11.96 5.74
CA SER A 298 12.53 -11.59 5.01
C SER A 298 13.19 -10.34 5.59
N ALA A 299 12.39 -9.35 6.05
CA ALA A 299 12.94 -8.13 6.63
C ALA A 299 13.68 -8.41 7.94
N GLU A 300 13.07 -9.24 8.80
CA GLU A 300 13.67 -9.70 10.06
C GLU A 300 14.94 -10.54 9.81
N LEU A 301 14.91 -11.44 8.82
CA LEU A 301 16.05 -12.27 8.45
C LEU A 301 17.24 -11.46 7.93
N ILE A 302 17.02 -10.52 7.02
CA ILE A 302 18.09 -9.66 6.49
C ILE A 302 18.74 -8.87 7.62
N ALA A 303 17.95 -8.27 8.52
CA ALA A 303 18.48 -7.51 9.65
C ALA A 303 19.28 -8.42 10.61
N ARG A 304 18.79 -9.63 10.89
CA ARG A 304 19.51 -10.63 11.69
C ARG A 304 20.82 -11.06 11.04
N TYR A 305 20.80 -11.35 9.74
CA TYR A 305 21.97 -11.80 8.98
C TYR A 305 23.02 -10.70 8.78
N ALA A 306 22.61 -9.44 8.77
CA ALA A 306 23.55 -8.33 8.72
C ALA A 306 24.43 -8.27 9.98
N ALA A 307 23.92 -8.80 11.11
CA ALA A 307 24.64 -8.94 12.38
C ALA A 307 25.34 -7.63 12.81
N HIS A 308 24.67 -6.50 12.59
CA HIS A 308 25.22 -5.17 12.82
C HIS A 308 24.20 -4.30 13.58
N PRO A 309 24.60 -3.60 14.66
CA PRO A 309 23.67 -2.83 15.50
C PRO A 309 22.96 -1.70 14.73
N GLY A 310 23.65 -1.16 13.71
CA GLY A 310 23.14 -0.15 12.80
C GLY A 310 22.08 -0.60 11.80
N VAL A 311 21.72 -1.89 11.78
CA VAL A 311 20.74 -2.46 10.85
C VAL A 311 19.54 -2.99 11.62
N ARG A 312 18.34 -2.45 11.38
CA ARG A 312 17.11 -2.86 12.08
C ARG A 312 15.98 -3.19 11.12
N PRO A 313 15.12 -4.18 11.44
CA PRO A 313 13.92 -4.44 10.67
C PRO A 313 12.83 -3.39 10.98
N TYR A 314 11.96 -3.15 10.02
CA TYR A 314 10.80 -2.27 10.11
C TYR A 314 9.64 -2.91 9.35
N ARG A 315 8.49 -3.15 10.00
CA ARG A 315 7.36 -3.79 9.31
C ARG A 315 6.01 -3.31 9.80
N ALA A 316 5.01 -3.50 8.93
CA ALA A 316 3.62 -3.46 9.33
C ALA A 316 3.37 -4.53 10.41
N GLY A 317 2.63 -4.16 11.45
CA GLY A 317 2.39 -4.99 12.64
C GLY A 317 3.09 -4.47 13.89
N TYR A 318 4.22 -3.74 13.78
CA TYR A 318 4.83 -3.06 14.93
C TYR A 318 3.92 -1.98 15.50
N THR A 319 4.06 -1.71 16.79
CA THR A 319 3.33 -0.63 17.45
C THR A 319 3.69 0.72 16.85
N ALA A 320 2.78 1.70 16.99
CA ALA A 320 3.06 3.07 16.57
C ALA A 320 4.27 3.68 17.30
N LYS A 321 4.52 3.26 18.55
CA LYS A 321 5.65 3.74 19.37
C LYS A 321 6.98 3.24 18.82
N GLU A 322 7.07 1.95 18.50
CA GLU A 322 8.30 1.34 17.94
C GLU A 322 8.64 1.91 16.57
N ARG A 323 7.65 2.03 15.68
CA ARG A 323 7.87 2.60 14.34
C ARG A 323 8.42 4.01 14.42
N ARG A 324 7.85 4.87 15.27
CA ARG A 324 8.37 6.24 15.50
C ARG A 324 9.77 6.24 16.07
N ARG A 325 10.11 5.32 16.99
CA ARG A 325 11.47 5.21 17.53
C ARG A 325 12.47 4.83 16.43
N LEU A 326 12.15 3.86 15.58
CA LEU A 326 13.01 3.44 14.47
C LEU A 326 13.17 4.51 13.40
N GLU A 327 12.08 5.21 13.06
CA GLU A 327 12.10 6.36 12.15
C GLU A 327 13.00 7.48 12.68
N GLU A 328 12.94 7.77 13.99
CA GLU A 328 13.79 8.77 14.62
C GLU A 328 15.25 8.30 14.72
N ALA A 329 15.49 7.05 15.10
CA ALA A 329 16.82 6.46 15.14
C ALA A 329 17.53 6.51 13.78
N LEU A 330 16.80 6.33 12.68
CA LEU A 330 17.33 6.50 11.32
C LEU A 330 17.67 7.96 11.01
N LYS A 331 16.86 8.91 11.49
CA LYS A 331 17.11 10.35 11.30
C LYS A 331 18.33 10.84 12.07
N THR A 332 18.45 10.42 13.33
CA THR A 332 19.55 10.81 14.23
C THR A 332 20.85 10.07 13.92
N GLY A 333 20.79 8.96 13.17
CA GLY A 333 21.93 8.14 12.83
C GLY A 333 22.30 7.08 13.88
N GLU A 334 21.45 6.85 14.89
CA GLU A 334 21.56 5.68 15.79
C GLU A 334 21.43 4.37 15.01
N VAL A 335 20.60 4.38 13.95
CA VAL A 335 20.44 3.29 12.99
C VAL A 335 20.80 3.84 11.61
N GLN A 336 21.65 3.14 10.86
CA GLN A 336 22.03 3.51 9.50
C GLN A 336 21.07 2.90 8.47
N VAL A 337 20.60 1.67 8.69
CA VAL A 337 19.81 0.95 7.69
C VAL A 337 18.53 0.36 8.29
N LEU A 338 17.38 0.67 7.68
CA LEU A 338 16.14 -0.04 7.95
C LEU A 338 15.82 -1.04 6.84
N VAL A 339 15.50 -2.27 7.23
CA VAL A 339 14.98 -3.30 6.32
C VAL A 339 13.47 -3.36 6.45
N SER A 340 12.74 -3.04 5.38
CA SER A 340 11.30 -2.88 5.40
C SER A 340 10.56 -3.68 4.34
N THR A 341 9.30 -3.99 4.62
CA THR A 341 8.33 -4.33 3.58
C THR A 341 7.82 -3.05 2.87
N SER A 342 6.67 -3.11 2.20
CA SER A 342 5.96 -1.93 1.68
C SER A 342 5.58 -0.90 2.76
N ALA A 343 5.81 -1.18 4.05
CA ALA A 343 5.48 -0.28 5.15
C ALA A 343 6.18 1.09 5.10
N LEU A 344 7.38 1.18 4.50
CA LEU A 344 8.11 2.45 4.23
C LEU A 344 8.02 2.89 2.77
N GLU A 345 7.24 2.20 1.95
CA GLU A 345 7.07 2.55 0.53
C GLU A 345 6.33 3.87 0.37
N LEU A 346 5.38 4.17 1.27
CA LEU A 346 4.50 5.35 1.22
C LEU A 346 4.85 6.41 2.27
N GLY A 347 4.66 7.67 1.86
CA GLY A 347 4.94 9.00 2.44
C GLY A 347 5.62 9.28 3.80
N VAL A 348 6.19 8.34 4.55
CA VAL A 348 6.86 8.69 5.83
C VAL A 348 8.11 9.54 5.56
N ASP A 349 8.23 10.66 6.27
CA ASP A 349 9.44 11.47 6.28
C ASP A 349 10.46 10.84 7.23
N ILE A 350 11.44 10.16 6.64
CA ILE A 350 12.56 9.48 7.30
C ILE A 350 13.88 10.19 7.03
N GLY A 351 13.84 11.44 6.57
CA GLY A 351 15.03 12.22 6.22
C GLY A 351 15.62 11.90 4.85
N GLU A 352 16.84 12.35 4.63
CA GLU A 352 17.61 12.11 3.40
C GLU A 352 18.31 10.75 3.47
N LEU A 353 18.05 9.90 2.47
CA LEU A 353 18.69 8.60 2.32
C LEU A 353 19.73 8.62 1.21
N ASP A 354 20.85 7.96 1.47
CA ASP A 354 21.96 7.79 0.54
C ASP A 354 21.72 6.62 -0.40
N ALA A 355 21.12 5.52 0.11
CA ALA A 355 20.89 4.30 -0.66
C ALA A 355 19.50 3.67 -0.45
N VAL A 356 18.96 3.07 -1.52
CA VAL A 356 17.82 2.15 -1.48
C VAL A 356 18.22 0.84 -2.14
N VAL A 357 17.87 -0.29 -1.52
CA VAL A 357 18.06 -1.63 -2.05
C VAL A 357 16.68 -2.29 -2.22
N LEU A 358 16.42 -2.91 -3.35
CA LEU A 358 15.21 -3.71 -3.61
C LEU A 358 15.61 -5.17 -3.74
N VAL A 359 15.14 -6.00 -2.82
CA VAL A 359 15.36 -7.46 -2.82
C VAL A 359 14.15 -8.13 -3.47
N GLY A 360 14.30 -8.45 -4.75
CA GLY A 360 13.20 -8.93 -5.58
C GLY A 360 12.42 -7.81 -6.26
N TYR A 361 11.78 -8.12 -7.39
CA TYR A 361 10.89 -7.18 -8.06
C TYR A 361 9.67 -6.91 -7.16
N PRO A 362 9.28 -5.63 -6.95
CA PRO A 362 8.19 -5.29 -6.03
C PRO A 362 6.78 -5.61 -6.58
N GLY A 363 6.69 -6.15 -7.79
CA GLY A 363 5.43 -6.53 -8.44
C GLY A 363 4.94 -5.52 -9.48
N SER A 364 5.40 -4.27 -9.42
CA SER A 364 5.09 -3.21 -10.40
C SER A 364 6.24 -2.20 -10.56
N ILE A 365 6.35 -1.59 -11.73
CA ILE A 365 7.29 -0.52 -12.07
C ILE A 365 6.98 0.71 -11.22
N SER A 366 5.70 1.01 -10.99
CA SER A 366 5.32 2.11 -10.08
C SER A 366 5.87 1.89 -8.66
N ALA A 367 5.72 0.68 -8.10
CA ALA A 367 6.27 0.35 -6.78
C ALA A 367 7.81 0.41 -6.76
N PHE A 368 8.46 -0.04 -7.84
CA PHE A 368 9.92 0.07 -7.99
C PHE A 368 10.38 1.53 -7.87
N TRP A 369 9.76 2.44 -8.62
CA TRP A 369 10.13 3.85 -8.60
C TRP A 369 9.71 4.58 -7.33
N GLN A 370 8.63 4.18 -6.68
CA GLN A 370 8.24 4.72 -5.37
C GLN A 370 9.26 4.37 -4.30
N ARG A 371 9.72 3.11 -4.26
CA ARG A 371 10.79 2.64 -3.37
C ARG A 371 12.12 3.32 -3.70
N ALA A 372 12.53 3.32 -4.97
CA ALA A 372 13.76 3.97 -5.43
C ALA A 372 13.79 5.47 -5.11
N GLY A 373 12.66 6.16 -5.26
CA GLY A 373 12.51 7.59 -4.96
C GLY A 373 12.55 7.95 -3.46
N ARG A 374 12.73 6.96 -2.58
CA ARG A 374 13.05 7.21 -1.15
C ARG A 374 14.46 7.76 -1.00
N ALA A 375 15.40 7.34 -1.85
CA ALA A 375 16.72 7.95 -1.94
C ALA A 375 16.73 9.12 -2.93
N GLY A 376 17.61 10.09 -2.67
CA GLY A 376 17.78 11.24 -3.58
C GLY A 376 16.72 12.32 -3.43
N ARG A 377 16.23 12.55 -2.18
CA ARG A 377 15.36 13.70 -1.85
C ARG A 377 16.14 15.00 -1.68
N GLY A 378 17.43 14.88 -1.34
CA GLY A 378 18.38 15.98 -1.21
C GLY A 378 19.07 16.33 -2.52
N ARG A 379 20.25 16.94 -2.43
CA ARG A 379 21.11 17.30 -3.58
C ARG A 379 22.23 16.30 -3.86
N ARG A 380 22.47 15.35 -2.95
CA ARG A 380 23.54 14.34 -3.08
C ARG A 380 23.10 13.22 -4.00
N ARG A 381 24.06 12.62 -4.72
CA ARG A 381 23.80 11.47 -5.58
C ARG A 381 23.30 10.31 -4.71
N ALA A 382 22.26 9.65 -5.18
CA ALA A 382 21.64 8.53 -4.48
C ALA A 382 21.93 7.21 -5.19
N LEU A 383 22.02 6.14 -4.41
CA LEU A 383 22.20 4.77 -4.87
C LEU A 383 20.86 4.03 -4.88
N VAL A 384 20.57 3.31 -5.95
CA VAL A 384 19.47 2.34 -6.04
C VAL A 384 20.04 1.01 -6.49
N VAL A 385 19.96 -0.02 -5.65
CA VAL A 385 20.42 -1.39 -5.98
C VAL A 385 19.24 -2.32 -6.11
N TYR A 386 19.17 -3.06 -7.21
CA TYR A 386 18.22 -4.15 -7.41
C TYR A 386 18.95 -5.50 -7.28
N ILE A 387 18.48 -6.35 -6.37
CA ILE A 387 18.98 -7.72 -6.15
C ILE A 387 17.90 -8.68 -6.63
N PRO A 388 18.06 -9.33 -7.80
CA PRO A 388 17.07 -10.25 -8.33
C PRO A 388 16.99 -11.52 -7.48
N ARG A 389 15.78 -12.09 -7.40
CA ARG A 389 15.54 -13.41 -6.81
C ARG A 389 15.54 -14.50 -7.86
N GLU A 390 15.59 -15.75 -7.39
CA GLU A 390 15.37 -16.93 -8.23
C GLU A 390 13.88 -17.12 -8.51
N ASP A 391 13.26 -16.14 -9.17
CA ASP A 391 11.88 -16.22 -9.67
C ASP A 391 11.79 -15.74 -11.13
N PRO A 392 10.82 -16.24 -11.93
CA PRO A 392 10.81 -16.00 -13.38
C PRO A 392 10.77 -14.52 -13.78
N LEU A 393 10.10 -13.67 -12.98
CA LEU A 393 9.96 -12.26 -13.31
C LEU A 393 11.25 -11.49 -12.98
N ASP A 394 11.88 -11.83 -11.86
CA ASP A 394 13.19 -11.31 -11.50
C ASP A 394 14.27 -11.74 -12.52
N GLU A 395 14.25 -12.98 -13.01
CA GLU A 395 15.18 -13.45 -14.05
C GLU A 395 14.91 -12.75 -15.40
N TYR A 396 13.64 -12.45 -15.72
CA TYR A 396 13.28 -11.63 -16.89
C TYR A 396 13.91 -10.24 -16.84
N PHE A 397 13.84 -9.55 -15.70
CA PHE A 397 14.46 -8.24 -15.51
C PHE A 397 15.98 -8.29 -15.39
N LEU A 398 16.54 -9.39 -14.87
CA LEU A 398 18.00 -9.60 -14.85
C LEU A 398 18.58 -9.66 -16.28
N HIS A 399 17.88 -10.31 -17.21
CA HIS A 399 18.31 -10.38 -18.61
C HIS A 399 17.96 -9.13 -19.44
N ARG A 400 17.04 -8.28 -18.95
CA ARG A 400 16.57 -7.06 -19.63
C ARG A 400 16.45 -5.87 -18.67
N PRO A 401 17.54 -5.49 -17.98
CA PRO A 401 17.48 -4.49 -16.90
C PRO A 401 17.07 -3.10 -17.38
N GLU A 402 17.29 -2.77 -18.66
CA GLU A 402 16.83 -1.53 -19.28
C GLU A 402 15.30 -1.36 -19.25
N LEU A 403 14.54 -2.46 -19.14
CA LEU A 403 13.09 -2.41 -19.04
C LEU A 403 12.62 -1.87 -17.69
N LEU A 404 13.40 -2.00 -16.61
CA LEU A 404 13.08 -1.37 -15.32
C LEU A 404 12.98 0.17 -15.45
N LEU A 405 13.71 0.73 -16.43
CA LEU A 405 13.81 2.17 -16.65
C LEU A 405 12.89 2.69 -17.75
N ARG A 406 12.53 1.84 -18.71
CA ARG A 406 11.79 2.24 -19.92
C ARG A 406 10.31 1.85 -19.89
N THR A 407 9.95 0.83 -19.10
CA THR A 407 8.56 0.38 -19.01
C THR A 407 7.70 1.49 -18.42
N PRO A 408 6.58 1.86 -19.06
CA PRO A 408 5.67 2.86 -18.49
C PRO A 408 5.04 2.34 -17.18
N PRO A 409 4.72 3.23 -16.23
CA PRO A 409 4.02 2.83 -15.02
C PRO A 409 2.67 2.18 -15.31
N GLU A 410 2.30 1.21 -14.50
CA GLU A 410 1.03 0.50 -14.61
C GLU A 410 -0.18 1.41 -14.38
N VAL A 411 -1.33 0.94 -14.84
CA VAL A 411 -2.63 1.59 -14.61
C VAL A 411 -3.13 1.23 -13.21
N ALA A 412 -3.63 2.21 -12.48
CA ALA A 412 -4.32 1.99 -11.21
C ALA A 412 -5.81 1.75 -11.48
N VAL A 413 -6.39 0.81 -10.74
CA VAL A 413 -7.75 0.35 -11.01
C VAL A 413 -8.60 0.40 -9.75
N ALA A 414 -9.84 0.87 -9.88
CA ALA A 414 -10.90 0.71 -8.90
C ALA A 414 -12.22 0.54 -9.66
N ASP A 415 -13.05 -0.41 -9.24
CA ASP A 415 -14.34 -0.71 -9.87
C ASP A 415 -15.50 -0.42 -8.91
N PRO A 416 -16.03 0.83 -8.88
CA PRO A 416 -17.17 1.16 -8.04
C PRO A 416 -18.45 0.38 -8.40
N LYS A 417 -18.50 -0.29 -9.55
CA LYS A 417 -19.64 -1.12 -9.99
C LYS A 417 -19.49 -2.59 -9.60
N ASN A 418 -18.46 -2.93 -8.82
CA ASN A 418 -18.19 -4.30 -8.44
C ASN A 418 -19.45 -4.96 -7.83
N PRO A 419 -19.93 -6.09 -8.39
CA PRO A 419 -21.23 -6.68 -8.03
C PRO A 419 -21.25 -7.28 -6.62
N VAL A 420 -20.09 -7.48 -5.99
CA VAL A 420 -19.98 -8.02 -4.62
C VAL A 420 -19.87 -6.89 -3.61
N LEU A 421 -19.01 -5.91 -3.85
CA LEU A 421 -18.70 -4.86 -2.89
C LEU A 421 -19.73 -3.72 -2.90
N CYS A 422 -20.25 -3.37 -4.07
CA CYS A 422 -21.18 -2.25 -4.21
C CYS A 422 -22.47 -2.45 -3.40
N PRO A 423 -23.17 -3.61 -3.45
CA PRO A 423 -24.36 -3.84 -2.62
C PRO A 423 -24.10 -3.68 -1.12
N LEU A 424 -22.97 -4.17 -0.63
CA LEU A 424 -22.59 -4.04 0.78
C LEU A 424 -22.45 -2.58 1.22
N HIS A 425 -21.85 -1.72 0.37
CA HIS A 425 -21.76 -0.29 0.64
C HIS A 425 -23.09 0.44 0.46
N LEU A 426 -23.99 -0.02 -0.42
CA LEU A 426 -25.33 0.56 -0.53
C LEU A 426 -26.16 0.37 0.74
N HIS A 427 -26.03 -0.77 1.42
CA HIS A 427 -26.63 -0.94 2.75
C HIS A 427 -26.11 0.10 3.76
N ALA A 428 -24.82 0.41 3.74
CA ALA A 428 -24.24 1.43 4.60
C ALA A 428 -24.71 2.84 4.20
N ALA A 429 -24.77 3.14 2.90
CA ALA A 429 -25.26 4.40 2.36
C ALA A 429 -26.74 4.66 2.73
N ALA A 430 -27.60 3.63 2.61
CA ALA A 430 -29.01 3.70 2.95
C ALA A 430 -29.25 3.82 4.47
N TRP A 431 -28.35 3.28 5.30
CA TRP A 431 -28.37 3.47 6.75
C TRP A 431 -28.05 4.91 7.14
N GLU A 432 -27.05 5.52 6.49
CA GLU A 432 -26.66 6.92 6.73
C GLU A 432 -27.78 7.87 6.34
N LYS A 433 -28.32 7.70 5.12
CA LYS A 433 -29.47 8.45 4.64
C LYS A 433 -30.20 7.57 3.62
N PRO A 434 -31.52 7.39 3.70
CA PRO A 434 -32.28 6.62 2.71
C PRO A 434 -31.98 7.10 1.28
N LEU A 435 -31.74 6.17 0.36
CA LEU A 435 -31.43 6.50 -1.04
C LEU A 435 -32.70 6.97 -1.74
N SER A 436 -32.68 8.08 -2.47
CA SER A 436 -33.83 8.56 -3.25
C SER A 436 -33.76 8.07 -4.69
N ARG A 437 -34.91 7.96 -5.37
CA ARG A 437 -34.96 7.60 -6.81
C ARG A 437 -34.17 8.57 -7.71
N GLU A 438 -34.07 9.84 -7.34
CA GLU A 438 -33.25 10.84 -8.04
C GLU A 438 -31.75 10.52 -7.99
N GLU A 439 -31.28 9.86 -6.92
CA GLU A 439 -29.89 9.38 -6.81
C GLU A 439 -29.65 8.13 -7.70
N VAL A 440 -30.72 7.46 -8.16
CA VAL A 440 -30.68 6.21 -8.95
C VAL A 440 -30.75 6.47 -10.45
N HIS A 441 -31.71 7.30 -10.89
CA HIS A 441 -32.01 7.51 -12.31
C HIS A 441 -31.79 8.99 -12.65
N PRO A 442 -30.70 9.36 -13.33
CA PRO A 442 -30.34 10.75 -13.64
C PRO A 442 -31.19 11.35 -14.77
N GLY A 443 -32.47 10.97 -14.88
CA GLY A 443 -33.36 11.46 -15.92
C GLY A 443 -33.54 12.97 -15.85
N GLN A 444 -32.96 13.68 -16.82
CA GLN A 444 -33.33 15.03 -17.30
C GLN A 444 -33.00 16.26 -16.45
N ALA A 445 -32.64 16.15 -15.18
CA ALA A 445 -32.16 17.31 -14.41
C ALA A 445 -30.63 17.28 -14.37
N GLY A 446 -29.97 18.27 -15.01
CA GLY A 446 -28.51 18.44 -15.06
C GLY A 446 -27.85 18.70 -13.70
N SER A 447 -28.10 17.83 -12.72
CA SER A 447 -27.62 17.90 -11.36
C SER A 447 -26.21 17.29 -11.33
N PRO A 448 -25.16 18.08 -11.08
CA PRO A 448 -23.83 17.54 -10.89
C PRO A 448 -23.83 16.75 -9.58
N GLY A 449 -23.57 15.44 -9.63
CA GLY A 449 -23.62 14.55 -8.47
C GLY A 449 -23.06 13.14 -8.70
N PRO A 450 -22.55 12.43 -7.68
CA PRO A 450 -22.13 11.06 -7.80
C PRO A 450 -23.38 10.18 -7.77
N PHE A 451 -23.56 9.43 -8.85
CA PHE A 451 -24.71 8.55 -9.04
C PHE A 451 -24.50 7.21 -8.34
N ILE A 452 -25.59 6.52 -8.02
CA ILE A 452 -25.51 5.15 -7.50
C ILE A 452 -24.76 4.29 -8.51
N PRO A 453 -23.59 3.72 -8.14
CA PRO A 453 -22.73 3.08 -9.12
C PRO A 453 -23.25 1.70 -9.58
N CYS A 454 -24.10 1.06 -8.78
CA CYS A 454 -24.75 -0.23 -9.09
C CYS A 454 -26.27 -0.18 -8.84
N PRO A 455 -27.08 0.38 -9.76
CA PRO A 455 -28.53 0.45 -9.60
C PRO A 455 -29.20 -0.92 -9.42
N GLU A 456 -28.63 -1.98 -9.99
CA GLU A 456 -29.15 -3.36 -9.91
C GLU A 456 -29.18 -3.87 -8.47
N ALA A 457 -28.23 -3.42 -7.63
CA ALA A 457 -28.12 -3.81 -6.23
C ALA A 457 -29.20 -3.19 -5.32
N LEU A 458 -30.04 -2.27 -5.85
CA LEU A 458 -31.18 -1.74 -5.11
C LEU A 458 -32.23 -2.81 -4.77
N ALA A 459 -32.23 -3.93 -5.50
CA ALA A 459 -33.08 -5.09 -5.20
C ALA A 459 -32.80 -5.70 -3.82
N GLU A 460 -31.62 -5.47 -3.23
CA GLU A 460 -31.27 -5.91 -1.87
C GLU A 460 -31.81 -4.98 -0.76
N LEU A 461 -32.36 -3.83 -1.13
CA LEU A 461 -32.90 -2.82 -0.22
C LEU A 461 -34.43 -2.87 -0.18
N ARG A 462 -35.01 -2.31 0.88
CA ARG A 462 -36.46 -2.16 1.02
C ARG A 462 -36.90 -0.81 0.49
N GLU A 463 -37.70 -0.81 -0.57
CA GLU A 463 -38.33 0.42 -1.07
C GLU A 463 -39.57 0.78 -0.24
N LYS A 464 -39.66 2.04 0.19
CA LYS A 464 -40.86 2.63 0.81
C LYS A 464 -40.97 4.09 0.38
N GLU A 465 -42.10 4.47 -0.19
CA GLU A 465 -42.41 5.86 -0.60
C GLU A 465 -41.32 6.48 -1.51
N GLY A 466 -40.80 5.70 -2.47
CA GLY A 466 -39.77 6.15 -3.41
C GLY A 466 -38.37 6.35 -2.80
N ARG A 467 -38.15 5.81 -1.59
CA ARG A 467 -36.84 5.77 -0.92
C ARG A 467 -36.44 4.34 -0.59
N TYR A 468 -35.15 4.06 -0.63
CA TYR A 468 -34.59 2.74 -0.33
C TYR A 468 -33.91 2.75 1.05
N TYR A 469 -34.26 1.73 1.85
CA TYR A 469 -33.79 1.54 3.22
C TYR A 469 -33.06 0.20 3.35
N THR A 470 -32.04 0.17 4.20
CA THR A 470 -31.35 -1.08 4.50
C THR A 470 -32.15 -1.96 5.47
N PRO A 471 -32.28 -3.27 5.22
CA PRO A 471 -32.76 -4.23 6.22
C PRO A 471 -31.70 -4.61 7.26
N LYS A 472 -30.41 -4.28 7.04
CA LYS A 472 -29.31 -4.65 7.94
C LYS A 472 -29.25 -3.73 9.16
N ARG A 473 -28.95 -4.31 10.33
CA ARG A 473 -28.84 -3.55 11.60
C ARG A 473 -27.55 -2.73 11.71
N HIS A 474 -26.42 -3.31 11.28
CA HIS A 474 -25.09 -2.68 11.43
C HIS A 474 -24.22 -2.83 10.17
N PRO A 475 -24.66 -2.31 9.01
CA PRO A 475 -24.00 -2.57 7.73
C PRO A 475 -22.53 -2.10 7.66
N HIS A 476 -22.15 -1.08 8.43
CA HIS A 476 -20.75 -0.64 8.53
C HIS A 476 -19.84 -1.65 9.25
N ARG A 477 -20.38 -2.49 10.15
CA ARG A 477 -19.58 -3.50 10.88
C ARG A 477 -19.45 -4.80 10.10
N ASP A 478 -20.35 -5.04 9.16
CA ASP A 478 -20.34 -6.22 8.29
C ASP A 478 -19.27 -6.09 7.19
N LEU A 479 -18.66 -4.91 7.03
CA LEU A 479 -17.66 -4.60 6.03
C LEU A 479 -16.25 -4.56 6.64
N THR A 480 -15.31 -5.24 5.97
CA THR A 480 -13.88 -5.09 6.21
C THR A 480 -13.27 -4.38 5.02
N LEU A 481 -12.62 -3.23 5.23
CA LEU A 481 -11.99 -2.48 4.14
C LEU A 481 -10.58 -2.99 3.83
N ARG A 482 -9.93 -3.68 4.78
CA ARG A 482 -8.54 -4.17 4.67
C ARG A 482 -8.37 -5.50 5.38
N GLY A 483 -7.73 -6.46 4.71
CA GLY A 483 -7.44 -7.78 5.27
C GLY A 483 -8.67 -8.70 5.29
N LEU A 484 -8.48 -9.88 5.88
CA LEU A 484 -9.50 -10.92 5.99
C LEU A 484 -9.71 -11.28 7.47
N GLY A 485 -10.97 -11.41 7.87
CA GLY A 485 -11.35 -11.93 9.20
C GLY A 485 -11.04 -10.98 10.37
N ASN A 486 -10.80 -11.57 11.54
CA ASN A 486 -10.58 -10.86 12.80
C ASN A 486 -9.15 -10.29 12.93
N THR A 487 -8.95 -9.31 13.82
CA THR A 487 -7.61 -8.82 14.21
C THR A 487 -7.22 -9.38 15.58
N PHE A 488 -6.00 -9.90 15.68
CA PHE A 488 -5.36 -10.45 16.88
C PHE A 488 -4.26 -9.51 17.42
N THR A 489 -4.12 -9.43 18.74
CA THR A 489 -3.07 -8.66 19.43
C THR A 489 -1.94 -9.58 19.87
N LEU A 490 -0.70 -9.26 19.49
CA LEU A 490 0.50 -9.96 19.95
C LEU A 490 0.92 -9.43 21.32
N LYS A 491 1.05 -10.35 22.28
CA LYS A 491 1.43 -10.11 23.66
C LYS A 491 2.80 -10.70 23.93
N GLY A 492 3.69 -9.88 24.47
CA GLY A 492 4.98 -10.35 24.98
C GLY A 492 4.85 -11.06 26.34
N PRO A 493 5.97 -11.53 26.90
CA PRO A 493 5.97 -12.30 28.14
C PRO A 493 5.39 -11.53 29.33
N ASP A 494 5.53 -10.19 29.35
CA ASP A 494 5.05 -9.33 30.43
C ASP A 494 3.65 -8.74 30.14
N GLY A 495 3.00 -9.19 29.07
CA GLY A 495 1.67 -8.73 28.64
C GLY A 495 1.67 -7.39 27.89
N GLU A 496 2.85 -6.85 27.59
CA GLU A 496 3.06 -5.73 26.69
C GLU A 496 2.58 -6.07 25.27
N VAL A 497 2.11 -5.07 24.53
CA VAL A 497 1.64 -5.26 23.16
C VAL A 497 2.82 -5.10 22.21
N LEU A 498 3.16 -6.16 21.49
CA LEU A 498 4.23 -6.20 20.49
C LEU A 498 3.70 -5.93 19.07
N GLY A 499 2.39 -6.05 18.85
CA GLY A 499 1.83 -5.79 17.54
C GLY A 499 0.43 -6.36 17.29
N TYR A 500 0.03 -6.36 16.02
CA TYR A 500 -1.26 -6.86 15.56
C TYR A 500 -1.12 -7.70 14.28
N LEU A 501 -1.95 -8.72 14.14
CA LEU A 501 -2.07 -9.58 12.95
C LEU A 501 -3.54 -9.73 12.57
N ASP A 502 -3.86 -9.84 11.28
CA ASP A 502 -5.17 -10.34 10.86
C ASP A 502 -5.26 -11.86 11.08
N GLU A 503 -6.46 -12.43 10.94
CA GLU A 503 -6.74 -13.83 11.28
C GLU A 503 -5.94 -14.81 10.41
N ARG A 504 -5.85 -14.54 9.10
CA ARG A 504 -5.01 -15.31 8.20
C ARG A 504 -3.53 -15.22 8.61
N GLN A 505 -3.03 -14.03 8.90
CA GLN A 505 -1.66 -13.83 9.37
C GLN A 505 -1.38 -14.52 10.71
N ALA A 506 -2.35 -14.51 11.64
CA ALA A 506 -2.21 -15.19 12.93
C ALA A 506 -1.95 -16.69 12.71
N TYR A 507 -2.68 -17.32 11.81
CA TYR A 507 -2.50 -18.75 11.51
C TYR A 507 -1.22 -19.04 10.71
N TRP A 508 -0.77 -18.14 9.83
CA TRP A 508 0.43 -18.37 9.01
C TRP A 508 1.74 -18.02 9.71
N GLU A 509 1.77 -16.90 10.45
CA GLU A 509 3.00 -16.35 11.02
C GLU A 509 3.13 -16.62 12.52
N ALA A 510 2.01 -16.77 13.22
CA ALA A 510 1.97 -16.79 14.68
C ALA A 510 1.13 -17.95 15.24
N HIS A 511 1.22 -19.11 14.60
CA HIS A 511 0.61 -20.34 15.08
C HIS A 511 1.38 -20.91 16.29
N PRO A 512 0.75 -21.73 17.14
CA PRO A 512 1.45 -22.41 18.23
C PRO A 512 2.69 -23.17 17.72
N GLY A 513 3.82 -23.01 18.40
CA GLY A 513 5.11 -23.60 18.00
C GLY A 513 5.88 -22.80 16.94
N ALA A 514 5.30 -21.73 16.37
CA ALA A 514 6.03 -20.88 15.44
C ALA A 514 7.14 -20.09 16.13
N ILE A 515 8.22 -19.81 15.40
CA ILE A 515 9.20 -18.80 15.77
C ILE A 515 8.81 -17.49 15.11
N TYR A 516 8.26 -16.59 15.93
CA TYR A 516 7.90 -15.25 15.55
C TYR A 516 9.12 -14.32 15.71
N LEU A 517 9.49 -13.64 14.64
CA LEU A 517 10.59 -12.68 14.67
C LEU A 517 10.05 -11.27 14.91
N HIS A 518 10.57 -10.59 15.92
CA HIS A 518 10.20 -9.22 16.24
C HIS A 518 11.44 -8.41 16.64
N GLY A 519 11.75 -7.38 15.85
CA GLY A 519 12.86 -6.46 16.15
C GLY A 519 14.24 -7.09 16.00
N GLY A 520 14.36 -8.20 15.26
CA GLY A 520 15.57 -9.03 15.17
C GLY A 520 15.65 -10.15 16.23
N GLU A 521 14.76 -10.14 17.22
CA GLU A 521 14.70 -11.14 18.28
C GLU A 521 13.72 -12.26 17.93
N SER A 522 13.97 -13.44 18.51
CA SER A 522 13.17 -14.64 18.30
C SER A 522 12.23 -14.87 19.48
N PHE A 523 10.96 -15.14 19.16
CA PHE A 523 9.94 -15.50 20.14
C PHE A 523 9.27 -16.81 19.74
N LEU A 524 9.10 -17.72 20.67
CA LEU A 524 8.25 -18.89 20.51
C LEU A 524 6.79 -18.48 20.73
N VAL A 525 5.93 -18.82 19.79
CA VAL A 525 4.49 -18.61 19.95
C VAL A 525 3.92 -19.72 20.82
N ARG A 526 3.44 -19.33 22.01
CA ARG A 526 2.88 -20.25 23.00
C ARG A 526 1.48 -20.72 22.59
N ASN A 527 0.60 -19.78 22.29
CA ASN A 527 -0.80 -20.06 21.96
C ASN A 527 -1.49 -18.87 21.28
N ILE A 528 -2.58 -19.18 20.57
CA ILE A 528 -3.57 -18.23 20.07
C ILE A 528 -4.84 -18.39 20.93
N ASP A 529 -5.34 -17.30 21.50
CA ASP A 529 -6.65 -17.23 22.15
C ASP A 529 -7.66 -16.57 21.18
N PRO A 530 -8.53 -17.35 20.51
CA PRO A 530 -9.50 -16.82 19.57
C PRO A 530 -10.62 -16.00 20.22
N LYS A 531 -10.93 -16.24 21.51
CA LYS A 531 -12.00 -15.50 22.21
C LYS A 531 -11.52 -14.11 22.61
N ARG A 532 -10.32 -14.02 23.17
CA ARG A 532 -9.69 -12.75 23.56
C ARG A 532 -9.03 -12.02 22.39
N ARG A 533 -8.80 -12.72 21.28
CA ARG A 533 -8.05 -12.24 20.11
C ARG A 533 -6.63 -11.85 20.49
N GLU A 534 -5.97 -12.71 21.26
CA GLU A 534 -4.62 -12.50 21.79
C GLU A 534 -3.70 -13.65 21.38
N ILE A 535 -2.43 -13.36 21.11
CA ILE A 535 -1.39 -14.35 20.79
C ILE A 535 -0.23 -14.10 21.75
N TRP A 536 0.18 -15.12 22.50
CA TRP A 536 1.22 -14.97 23.52
C TRP A 536 2.56 -15.48 23.01
N LEU A 537 3.57 -14.62 23.18
CA LEU A 537 4.94 -14.84 22.77
C LEU A 537 5.83 -15.06 23.99
N LEU A 538 6.75 -16.03 23.90
CA LEU A 538 7.79 -16.28 24.88
C LEU A 538 9.17 -16.04 24.25
N PRO A 539 10.11 -15.37 24.93
CA PRO A 539 11.47 -15.24 24.42
C PRO A 539 12.08 -16.61 24.10
N ALA A 540 12.76 -16.73 22.96
CA ALA A 540 13.37 -17.99 22.52
C ALA A 540 14.74 -17.73 21.88
N LEU A 541 15.72 -18.58 22.20
CA LEU A 541 17.06 -18.56 21.60
C LEU A 541 17.20 -19.77 20.66
N GLU A 542 16.54 -19.66 19.51
CA GLU A 542 16.53 -20.72 18.50
C GLU A 542 17.55 -20.45 17.38
N ASP A 543 18.11 -21.53 16.82
CA ASP A 543 18.98 -21.51 15.64
C ASP A 543 18.20 -21.74 14.32
N HIS A 544 16.87 -21.69 14.40
CA HIS A 544 15.95 -21.91 13.28
C HIS A 544 14.80 -20.89 13.27
N TYR A 545 14.13 -20.80 12.12
CA TYR A 545 12.85 -20.12 11.95
C TYR A 545 11.80 -21.11 11.44
N THR A 546 10.52 -20.79 11.60
CA THR A 546 9.43 -21.67 11.13
C THR A 546 8.83 -21.15 9.82
N GLU A 547 8.29 -22.04 9.01
CA GLU A 547 7.52 -21.72 7.81
C GLU A 547 6.28 -22.60 7.73
N PRO A 548 5.07 -22.02 7.61
CA PRO A 548 3.85 -22.80 7.59
C PRO A 548 3.75 -23.63 6.32
N ARG A 549 3.13 -24.80 6.45
CA ARG A 549 2.60 -25.60 5.35
C ARG A 549 1.09 -25.46 5.37
N ALA A 550 0.56 -24.84 4.34
CA ALA A 550 -0.87 -24.67 4.15
C ALA A 550 -1.35 -25.54 3.00
N GLU A 551 -2.52 -26.12 3.20
CA GLU A 551 -3.33 -26.71 2.16
C GLU A 551 -4.37 -25.70 1.73
N THR A 552 -4.49 -25.53 0.41
CA THR A 552 -5.53 -24.72 -0.20
C THR A 552 -6.41 -25.67 -1.01
N ASP A 553 -7.69 -25.63 -0.70
CA ASP A 553 -8.73 -26.37 -1.39
C ASP A 553 -9.74 -25.40 -2.00
N LEU A 554 -10.23 -25.74 -3.18
CA LEU A 554 -11.23 -24.96 -3.90
C LEU A 554 -12.41 -25.86 -4.20
N GLU A 555 -13.60 -25.41 -3.82
CA GLU A 555 -14.86 -26.06 -4.16
C GLU A 555 -15.61 -25.22 -5.18
N VAL A 556 -15.82 -25.77 -6.37
CA VAL A 556 -16.68 -25.16 -7.39
C VAL A 556 -18.15 -25.36 -7.01
N LEU A 557 -18.86 -24.26 -6.79
CA LEU A 557 -20.29 -24.27 -6.45
C LEU A 557 -21.17 -24.26 -7.70
N SER A 558 -20.83 -23.42 -8.67
CA SER A 558 -21.55 -23.29 -9.94
C SER A 558 -20.59 -22.77 -11.01
N GLY A 559 -20.83 -23.10 -12.27
CA GLY A 559 -20.01 -22.60 -13.38
C GLY A 559 -20.75 -22.59 -14.70
N GLU A 560 -20.34 -21.69 -15.58
CA GLU A 560 -20.77 -21.61 -16.97
C GLU A 560 -19.58 -21.72 -17.92
N ALA A 561 -19.81 -22.36 -19.07
CA ALA A 561 -18.80 -22.52 -20.10
C ALA A 561 -18.67 -21.22 -20.90
N MET A 562 -17.47 -20.66 -20.96
CA MET A 562 -17.14 -19.49 -21.77
C MET A 562 -16.64 -19.85 -23.18
N GLY A 563 -16.43 -21.15 -23.44
CA GLY A 563 -15.88 -21.68 -24.68
C GLY A 563 -14.39 -22.04 -24.57
N HIS A 564 -13.88 -22.83 -25.53
CA HIS A 564 -12.46 -23.25 -25.59
C HIS A 564 -11.92 -23.91 -24.31
N GLY A 565 -12.78 -24.62 -23.56
CA GLY A 565 -12.39 -25.25 -22.28
C GLY A 565 -12.30 -24.28 -21.11
N VAL A 566 -12.65 -23.01 -21.27
CA VAL A 566 -12.67 -22.01 -20.20
C VAL A 566 -14.03 -22.00 -19.51
N TRP A 567 -14.01 -21.96 -18.19
CA TRP A 567 -15.19 -21.89 -17.34
C TRP A 567 -15.04 -20.79 -16.30
N VAL A 568 -16.16 -20.16 -15.97
CA VAL A 568 -16.24 -19.11 -14.95
C VAL A 568 -17.37 -19.44 -13.99
N GLY A 569 -17.17 -19.16 -12.71
CA GLY A 569 -18.23 -19.36 -11.75
C GLY A 569 -17.86 -19.13 -10.30
N LYS A 570 -18.81 -19.44 -9.42
CA LYS A 570 -18.69 -19.23 -7.98
C LYS A 570 -17.98 -20.41 -7.36
N VAL A 571 -17.01 -20.11 -6.49
CA VAL A 571 -16.22 -21.09 -5.78
C VAL A 571 -16.12 -20.71 -4.31
N VAL A 572 -15.78 -21.67 -3.46
CA VAL A 572 -15.35 -21.43 -2.08
C VAL A 572 -13.89 -21.83 -1.99
N LEU A 573 -13.04 -20.86 -1.64
CA LEU A 573 -11.66 -21.16 -1.27
C LEU A 573 -11.61 -21.54 0.20
N ARG A 574 -10.89 -22.60 0.53
CA ARG A 574 -10.59 -23.06 1.88
C ARG A 574 -9.09 -23.12 2.04
N GLU A 575 -8.57 -22.46 3.05
CA GLU A 575 -7.16 -22.56 3.40
C GLU A 575 -7.01 -23.07 4.83
N ARG A 576 -6.07 -23.98 5.04
CA ARG A 576 -5.75 -24.52 6.36
C ARG A 576 -4.25 -24.70 6.51
N VAL A 577 -3.68 -24.23 7.61
CA VAL A 577 -2.31 -24.58 7.98
C VAL A 577 -2.33 -25.96 8.63
N VAL A 578 -1.68 -26.93 7.99
CA VAL A 578 -1.67 -28.35 8.37
C VAL A 578 -0.36 -28.82 8.98
N ALA A 579 0.71 -28.06 8.79
CA ALA A 579 2.01 -28.32 9.38
C ALA A 579 2.85 -27.03 9.37
N TYR A 580 4.04 -27.10 9.95
CA TYR A 580 5.09 -26.11 9.72
C TYR A 580 6.45 -26.81 9.69
N VAL A 581 7.39 -26.23 8.94
CA VAL A 581 8.78 -26.71 8.89
C VAL A 581 9.67 -25.79 9.71
N LYS A 582 10.61 -26.38 10.45
CA LYS A 582 11.73 -25.67 11.08
C LYS A 582 12.88 -25.61 10.08
N LYS A 583 13.31 -24.41 9.72
CA LYS A 583 14.44 -24.17 8.81
C LYS A 583 15.58 -23.51 9.54
N ARG A 584 16.78 -24.07 9.44
CA ARG A 584 17.99 -23.51 10.05
C ARG A 584 18.27 -22.13 9.47
N PHE A 585 18.66 -21.17 10.32
CA PHE A 585 19.11 -19.86 9.85
C PHE A 585 20.32 -19.99 8.90
N PHE A 586 20.48 -19.04 8.00
CA PHE A 586 21.52 -18.97 6.96
C PHE A 586 21.44 -20.05 5.88
N THR A 587 21.37 -21.34 6.25
CA THR A 587 21.36 -22.45 5.28
C THR A 587 19.98 -22.69 4.67
N GLY A 588 18.91 -22.36 5.39
CA GLY A 588 17.53 -22.66 4.98
C GLY A 588 17.18 -24.14 4.96
N SER A 589 18.09 -25.01 5.43
CA SER A 589 17.88 -26.46 5.46
C SER A 589 16.75 -26.81 6.42
N ILE A 590 15.83 -27.67 5.96
CA ILE A 590 14.73 -28.18 6.78
C ILE A 590 15.31 -29.12 7.85
N LEU A 591 15.00 -28.82 9.11
CA LEU A 591 15.42 -29.60 10.29
C LEU A 591 14.35 -30.62 10.67
N GLU A 592 13.09 -30.17 10.68
CA GLU A 592 11.94 -30.93 11.15
C GLU A 592 10.69 -30.40 10.48
N GLU A 593 9.71 -31.27 10.26
CA GLU A 593 8.35 -30.91 9.89
C GLU A 593 7.41 -31.36 11.01
N VAL A 594 6.62 -30.41 11.53
CA VAL A 594 5.75 -30.63 12.68
C VAL A 594 4.30 -30.45 12.21
N PRO A 595 3.44 -31.47 12.38
CA PRO A 595 2.03 -31.36 12.04
C PRO A 595 1.32 -30.36 12.97
N LEU A 596 0.32 -29.69 12.43
CA LEU A 596 -0.42 -28.65 13.13
C LEU A 596 -1.87 -28.64 12.63
N GLU A 597 -2.83 -28.50 13.53
CA GLU A 597 -4.23 -28.39 13.15
C GLU A 597 -4.75 -27.01 13.55
N LEU A 598 -4.86 -26.11 12.57
CA LEU A 598 -5.48 -24.80 12.75
C LEU A 598 -6.88 -24.76 12.13
N PRO A 599 -7.74 -23.82 12.58
CA PRO A 599 -9.02 -23.59 11.96
C PRO A 599 -8.88 -23.30 10.46
N GLU A 600 -9.82 -23.82 9.68
CA GLU A 600 -9.96 -23.50 8.27
C GLU A 600 -10.48 -22.07 8.10
N ILE A 601 -9.88 -21.34 7.16
CA ILE A 601 -10.42 -20.08 6.67
C ILE A 601 -11.09 -20.36 5.33
N SER A 602 -12.39 -20.14 5.27
CA SER A 602 -13.16 -20.28 4.02
C SER A 602 -13.73 -18.93 3.58
N PHE A 603 -13.63 -18.61 2.30
CA PHE A 603 -14.31 -17.45 1.74
C PHE A 603 -14.87 -17.72 0.34
N PRO A 604 -16.11 -17.27 0.06
CA PRO A 604 -16.68 -17.36 -1.28
C PRO A 604 -16.00 -16.35 -2.21
N THR A 605 -15.74 -16.76 -3.44
CA THR A 605 -15.19 -15.92 -4.51
C THR A 605 -15.67 -16.42 -5.87
N GLU A 606 -15.29 -15.73 -6.93
CA GLU A 606 -15.40 -16.23 -8.29
C GLU A 606 -14.03 -16.72 -8.76
N ALA A 607 -14.02 -17.72 -9.62
CA ALA A 607 -12.82 -18.24 -10.25
C ALA A 607 -13.07 -18.48 -11.74
N LEU A 608 -11.97 -18.43 -12.48
CA LEU A 608 -11.87 -18.93 -13.84
C LEU A 608 -10.99 -20.18 -13.82
N TRP A 609 -11.45 -21.26 -14.44
CA TRP A 609 -10.68 -22.50 -14.55
C TRP A 609 -10.69 -23.03 -15.98
N PHE A 610 -9.71 -23.87 -16.27
CA PHE A 610 -9.47 -24.42 -17.59
C PHE A 610 -9.61 -25.94 -17.54
N HIS A 611 -10.44 -26.45 -18.43
CA HIS A 611 -10.45 -27.85 -18.83
C HIS A 611 -9.53 -28.00 -20.04
N PRO A 612 -8.42 -28.75 -19.94
CA PRO A 612 -7.52 -28.93 -21.07
C PRO A 612 -8.29 -29.58 -22.23
N PRO A 613 -8.31 -28.97 -23.43
CA PRO A 613 -9.08 -29.49 -24.57
C PRO A 613 -8.43 -30.72 -25.24
N LEU A 614 -7.23 -31.09 -24.80
CA LEU A 614 -6.41 -32.16 -25.37
C LEU A 614 -6.00 -33.16 -24.29
N VAL A 615 -5.90 -34.42 -24.68
CA VAL A 615 -5.32 -35.48 -23.84
C VAL A 615 -3.80 -35.23 -23.75
N ILE A 616 -3.36 -34.67 -22.63
CA ILE A 616 -1.94 -34.44 -22.34
C ILE A 616 -1.42 -35.62 -21.50
N PRO A 617 -0.24 -36.18 -21.79
CA PRO A 617 0.37 -37.19 -20.92
C PRO A 617 0.49 -36.68 -19.48
N PHE A 618 -0.01 -37.45 -18.51
CA PHE A 618 -0.10 -37.02 -17.10
C PHE A 618 1.22 -36.49 -16.53
N GLN A 619 2.35 -37.03 -16.98
CA GLN A 619 3.70 -36.60 -16.56
C GLN A 619 4.02 -35.13 -16.89
N GLN A 620 3.42 -34.58 -17.94
CA GLN A 620 3.63 -33.18 -18.36
C GLN A 620 2.62 -32.22 -17.74
N ILE A 621 1.51 -32.74 -17.18
CA ILE A 621 0.42 -31.92 -16.64
C ILE A 621 0.90 -31.06 -15.48
N PRO A 622 1.50 -31.59 -14.37
CA PRO A 622 1.83 -30.77 -13.20
C PRO A 622 2.72 -29.57 -13.52
N GLY A 623 3.79 -29.77 -14.30
CA GLY A 623 4.70 -28.69 -14.69
C GLY A 623 4.03 -27.67 -15.62
N GLY A 624 3.25 -28.15 -16.59
CA GLY A 624 2.56 -27.29 -17.56
C GLY A 624 1.48 -26.41 -16.94
N ILE A 625 0.62 -26.98 -16.09
CA ILE A 625 -0.45 -26.21 -15.43
C ILE A 625 0.11 -25.21 -14.42
N HIS A 626 1.18 -25.56 -13.71
CA HIS A 626 1.83 -24.65 -12.75
C HIS A 626 2.50 -23.47 -13.46
N ALA A 627 3.16 -23.72 -14.60
CA ALA A 627 3.72 -22.66 -15.44
C ALA A 627 2.61 -21.76 -16.01
N LEU A 628 1.51 -22.34 -16.47
CA LEU A 628 0.34 -21.59 -16.96
C LEU A 628 -0.28 -20.74 -15.85
N GLU A 629 -0.48 -21.29 -14.66
CA GLU A 629 -1.01 -20.61 -13.48
C GLU A 629 -0.17 -19.36 -13.16
N HIS A 630 1.15 -19.52 -13.00
CA HIS A 630 2.04 -18.40 -12.71
C HIS A 630 2.07 -17.35 -13.83
N THR A 631 2.01 -17.80 -15.08
CA THR A 631 1.95 -16.91 -16.25
C THR A 631 0.64 -16.11 -16.25
N LEU A 632 -0.50 -16.75 -16.02
CA LEU A 632 -1.80 -16.10 -15.97
C LEU A 632 -1.89 -15.13 -14.80
N ILE A 633 -1.52 -15.52 -13.58
CA ILE A 633 -1.50 -14.59 -12.44
C ILE A 633 -0.60 -13.37 -12.73
N GLY A 634 0.51 -13.59 -13.42
CA GLY A 634 1.42 -12.52 -13.81
C GLY A 634 0.86 -11.58 -14.88
N LEU A 635 0.07 -12.09 -15.83
CA LEU A 635 -0.40 -11.33 -17.00
C LEU A 635 -1.85 -10.85 -16.91
N LEU A 636 -2.72 -11.51 -16.13
CA LEU A 636 -4.15 -11.18 -16.03
C LEU A 636 -4.42 -9.72 -15.63
N PRO A 637 -3.65 -9.06 -14.74
CA PRO A 637 -3.79 -7.63 -14.46
C PRO A 637 -3.68 -6.71 -15.69
N LEU A 638 -3.15 -7.20 -16.82
CA LEU A 638 -3.12 -6.46 -18.09
C LEU A 638 -4.47 -6.44 -18.82
N PHE A 639 -5.35 -7.38 -18.50
CA PHE A 639 -6.62 -7.60 -19.19
C PHE A 639 -7.85 -7.34 -18.31
N VAL A 640 -7.71 -7.45 -16.99
CA VAL A 640 -8.80 -7.25 -16.05
C VAL A 640 -8.47 -6.17 -15.04
N LEU A 641 -9.52 -5.58 -14.48
CA LEU A 641 -9.44 -4.50 -13.50
C LEU A 641 -9.02 -5.02 -12.10
N ALA A 642 -7.80 -5.54 -11.96
CA ALA A 642 -7.27 -6.11 -10.71
C ALA A 642 -5.74 -5.97 -10.56
N GLU A 643 -5.22 -6.11 -9.34
CA GLU A 643 -3.78 -6.24 -9.09
C GLU A 643 -3.33 -7.71 -9.07
N ARG A 644 -2.02 -7.95 -9.25
CA ARG A 644 -1.45 -9.30 -9.13
C ARG A 644 -1.77 -9.97 -7.78
N GLN A 645 -1.78 -9.19 -6.70
CA GLN A 645 -2.08 -9.70 -5.35
C GLN A 645 -3.57 -9.95 -5.09
N ASP A 646 -4.45 -9.44 -5.97
CA ASP A 646 -5.89 -9.70 -5.92
C ASP A 646 -6.22 -11.07 -6.57
N ILE A 647 -5.26 -11.69 -7.26
CA ILE A 647 -5.44 -12.92 -8.02
C ILE A 647 -4.65 -14.05 -7.37
N GLY A 648 -5.37 -15.07 -6.92
CA GLY A 648 -4.80 -16.37 -6.53
C GLY A 648 -4.85 -17.37 -7.67
N GLY A 649 -4.09 -18.45 -7.55
CA GLY A 649 -4.22 -19.61 -8.41
C GLY A 649 -4.05 -20.90 -7.63
N ILE A 650 -4.61 -21.96 -8.19
CA ILE A 650 -4.39 -23.34 -7.75
C ILE A 650 -4.33 -24.20 -8.99
N SER A 651 -3.35 -25.10 -9.01
CA SER A 651 -3.22 -26.12 -10.03
C SER A 651 -3.66 -27.48 -9.50
N TYR A 652 -4.67 -28.07 -10.13
CA TYR A 652 -5.08 -29.46 -9.88
C TYR A 652 -4.71 -30.35 -11.06
N PRO A 653 -3.66 -31.21 -10.95
CA PRO A 653 -3.40 -32.23 -11.97
C PRO A 653 -4.58 -33.19 -12.15
N SER A 654 -5.32 -33.42 -11.07
CA SER A 654 -6.62 -34.08 -11.04
C SER A 654 -7.48 -33.39 -9.98
N TYR A 655 -8.62 -32.83 -10.38
CA TYR A 655 -9.52 -32.16 -9.45
C TYR A 655 -10.35 -33.21 -8.68
N PRO A 656 -10.40 -33.15 -7.33
CA PRO A 656 -10.86 -34.27 -6.52
C PRO A 656 -12.38 -34.43 -6.43
N ARG A 657 -13.16 -33.50 -6.99
CA ARG A 657 -14.63 -33.48 -6.91
C ARG A 657 -15.25 -33.48 -8.30
N PRO A 658 -16.47 -34.02 -8.49
CA PRO A 658 -17.23 -33.80 -9.71
C PRO A 658 -17.39 -32.29 -9.93
N LEU A 659 -17.13 -31.83 -11.15
CA LEU A 659 -17.36 -30.43 -11.48
C LEU A 659 -18.82 -30.25 -11.91
N PRO A 660 -19.45 -29.10 -11.63
CA PRO A 660 -20.76 -28.78 -12.16
C PRO A 660 -20.82 -28.81 -13.70
N SER A 661 -19.65 -28.76 -14.36
CA SER A 661 -19.46 -28.88 -15.80
C SER A 661 -19.70 -30.29 -16.37
N GLY A 662 -19.89 -31.30 -15.52
CA GLY A 662 -19.81 -32.72 -15.90
C GLY A 662 -18.42 -33.26 -15.65
#